data_AF-A0A3D3GAM5-F1
#
_entry.id   AF-A0A3D3GAM5-F1
#
_cell.length_a   1.000
_cell.length_b   1.000
_cell.length_c   1.000
_cell.angle_alpha   90.00
_cell.angle_beta   90.00
_cell.angle_gamma   90.00
#
_symmetry.space_group_name_H-M   'P 1'
#
loop_
_entity.id
_entity.type
_entity.pdbx_description
1 polymer ?
#
loop_
_entity_poly.entity_id
_entity_poly.type
_entity_poly.pdbx_seq_one_letter_code
_entity_poly.pdbx_strand_id
1 'polypeptide(L)'
;MEFKRKIFLNLLFLISSVSVSAWAEISIEIKGDEVIAIETDGSGAAPVKYTLGKTVKAQKGSRFYHWSKEEDSKRWLGQGKVDSGELDFLITQFEGQAAGGGYYGSLDSLDSSGFGTHVVAVDLPSELKGIKGTYPRKTIKDKIELARKLRESGYSFFQYDSNTWFNFIDPSALESIKPVLTDDFVKSNAFTQLSKLAMLETHGLIDLNHPEVQKQHPETVKIFRGLPLSPEERAKIWNQFLNYLYSRQDLGPKLARYFRPEITIELSQKIRESAPDFKMNSSTFEYLVRTGRQLGLDFESILGTKAPHRPKVSLLEFHPTEKAIPDILKLDPFGQKLARAMEFIDYNDLMLELAQGAGEPWRRYDTDGQRPLLERWVEATAKTPDGIAKGSTEQKLRINRILSGNPSADIRNTPIVAGGDIMVGAKGYYRITEFEKRALEANPYLSVEIIPDPTARKKQRLYLGRHEYPSAKTYRKFENLLSPELVTELRAAEAAGTLENSELTRKVLGFLIESVEKSDSGATGYGKYQKFLSIHPFSDYNGRTFRALYQAQNEKPLFLRDFDHDLFLKPEQFIPEALNGEGQLLAIRQKMLEEHARNPGSPRYYDIPELWRVAVESDLTPKDPSAFVRDVKAFYLSPENQDLIRKKKLFDFDKTIKNICVSRRIQMFLAQ
;
A
#
# COMPACT_ATOMS: atom_id res chain seq x y z
N MET A 1 16.65 -54.58 -5.49
CA MET A 1 16.38 -54.29 -6.92
C MET A 1 14.89 -54.02 -7.20
N GLU A 2 13.96 -54.65 -6.48
CA GLU A 2 12.51 -54.41 -6.62
C GLU A 2 12.02 -53.01 -6.23
N PHE A 3 12.66 -52.34 -5.27
CA PHE A 3 12.25 -50.99 -4.82
C PHE A 3 12.44 -49.92 -5.92
N LYS A 4 13.48 -50.04 -6.76
CA LYS A 4 13.71 -49.15 -7.90
C LYS A 4 12.70 -49.36 -9.03
N ARG A 5 12.18 -50.58 -9.22
CA ARG A 5 11.13 -50.88 -10.21
C ARG A 5 9.77 -50.29 -9.83
N LYS A 6 9.40 -50.29 -8.54
CA LYS A 6 8.14 -49.67 -8.08
C LYS A 6 8.13 -48.14 -8.19
N ILE A 7 9.27 -47.48 -7.95
CA ILE A 7 9.39 -46.02 -8.15
C ILE A 7 9.31 -45.66 -9.63
N PHE A 8 9.92 -46.45 -10.52
CA PHE A 8 9.88 -46.19 -11.97
C PHE A 8 8.49 -46.42 -12.59
N LEU A 9 7.73 -47.42 -12.12
CA LEU A 9 6.36 -47.67 -12.56
C LEU A 9 5.35 -46.63 -12.04
N ASN A 10 5.54 -46.11 -10.82
CA ASN A 10 4.71 -45.00 -10.32
C ASN A 10 5.06 -43.67 -11.01
N LEU A 11 6.32 -43.45 -11.41
CA LEU A 11 6.71 -42.29 -12.22
C LEU A 11 6.11 -42.34 -13.64
N LEU A 12 6.05 -43.52 -14.27
CA LEU A 12 5.39 -43.69 -15.57
C LEU A 12 3.87 -43.47 -15.49
N PHE A 13 3.22 -43.92 -14.42
CA PHE A 13 1.77 -43.72 -14.23
C PHE A 13 1.40 -42.26 -13.94
N LEU A 14 2.27 -41.49 -13.28
CA LEU A 14 2.08 -40.05 -13.08
C LEU A 14 2.32 -39.21 -14.35
N ILE A 15 3.13 -39.70 -15.30
CA ILE A 15 3.35 -39.02 -16.59
C ILE A 15 2.20 -39.29 -17.57
N SER A 16 1.49 -40.43 -17.45
CA SER A 16 0.36 -40.78 -18.33
C SER A 16 -0.96 -40.08 -18.02
N SER A 17 -1.05 -39.28 -16.96
CA SER A 17 -2.26 -38.51 -16.61
C SER A 17 -2.07 -36.99 -16.62
N VAL A 18 -0.89 -36.50 -17.02
CA VAL A 18 -0.79 -35.12 -17.52
C VAL A 18 -1.43 -35.18 -18.90
N SER A 19 -2.72 -34.86 -18.99
CA SER A 19 -3.31 -34.52 -20.27
C SER A 19 -2.41 -33.42 -20.83
N VAL A 20 -1.59 -33.74 -21.83
CA VAL A 20 -0.91 -32.73 -22.64
C VAL A 20 -2.04 -31.91 -23.18
N SER A 21 -2.36 -30.80 -22.52
CA SER A 21 -3.41 -29.90 -22.92
C SER A 21 -3.05 -29.54 -24.35
N ALA A 22 -3.84 -30.06 -25.29
CA ALA A 22 -3.58 -29.87 -26.71
C ALA A 22 -3.46 -28.37 -26.92
N TRP A 23 -2.25 -27.93 -27.28
CA TRP A 23 -1.98 -26.53 -27.54
C TRP A 23 -2.97 -26.07 -28.60
N ALA A 24 -3.65 -24.94 -28.37
CA ALA A 24 -4.61 -24.44 -29.32
C ALA A 24 -3.88 -24.06 -30.60
N GLU A 25 -4.36 -24.55 -31.75
CA GLU A 25 -3.79 -24.18 -33.03
C GLU A 25 -4.37 -22.83 -33.46
N ILE A 26 -3.50 -21.86 -33.71
CA ILE A 26 -3.89 -20.53 -34.17
C ILE A 26 -3.50 -20.37 -35.64
N SER A 27 -4.44 -19.86 -36.44
CA SER A 27 -4.19 -19.42 -37.82
C SER A 27 -4.74 -18.01 -38.05
N ILE A 28 -4.19 -17.32 -39.04
CA ILE A 28 -4.59 -15.96 -39.42
C ILE A 28 -5.26 -16.02 -40.80
N GLU A 29 -6.51 -15.54 -40.87
CA GLU A 29 -7.30 -15.38 -42.08
C GLU A 29 -7.42 -13.88 -42.39
N ILE A 30 -7.16 -13.48 -43.65
CA ILE A 30 -7.27 -12.09 -44.11
C ILE A 30 -8.42 -11.99 -45.09
N LYS A 31 -9.42 -11.15 -44.78
CA LYS A 31 -10.58 -10.89 -45.65
C LYS A 31 -10.66 -9.41 -46.02
N GLY A 32 -10.13 -9.06 -47.19
CA GLY A 32 -10.00 -7.66 -47.58
C GLY A 32 -9.00 -6.94 -46.66
N ASP A 33 -9.45 -5.92 -45.92
CA ASP A 33 -8.65 -5.25 -44.89
C ASP A 33 -8.78 -5.91 -43.51
N GLU A 34 -9.75 -6.78 -43.29
CA GLU A 34 -10.02 -7.40 -42.01
C GLU A 34 -9.05 -8.55 -41.71
N VAL A 35 -8.53 -8.58 -40.47
CA VAL A 35 -7.66 -9.63 -39.96
C VAL A 35 -8.41 -10.43 -38.92
N ILE A 36 -8.47 -11.75 -39.12
CA ILE A 36 -9.23 -12.68 -38.29
C ILE A 36 -8.27 -13.74 -37.75
N ALA A 37 -8.21 -13.91 -36.44
CA ALA A 37 -7.56 -15.07 -35.83
C ALA A 37 -8.56 -16.21 -35.69
N ILE A 38 -8.13 -17.44 -35.98
CA ILE A 38 -8.92 -18.65 -35.82
C ILE A 38 -8.19 -19.55 -34.83
N GLU A 39 -8.82 -19.84 -33.70
CA GLU A 39 -8.31 -20.74 -32.67
C GLU A 39 -9.07 -22.07 -32.74
N THR A 40 -8.34 -23.17 -32.92
CA THR A 40 -8.89 -24.52 -32.90
C THR A 40 -8.35 -25.21 -31.65
N ASP A 41 -9.24 -25.52 -30.70
CA ASP A 41 -8.83 -26.36 -29.58
C ASP A 41 -8.79 -27.83 -30.05
N GLY A 42 -7.78 -28.57 -29.63
CA GLY A 42 -7.62 -29.99 -30.02
C GLY A 42 -8.72 -30.92 -29.47
N SER A 43 -9.81 -30.36 -28.91
CA SER A 43 -10.94 -31.12 -28.36
C SER A 43 -11.96 -31.56 -29.42
N GLY A 44 -11.80 -31.11 -30.67
CA GLY A 44 -12.75 -31.34 -31.76
C GLY A 44 -13.93 -30.37 -31.76
N ALA A 45 -13.91 -29.34 -30.90
CA ALA A 45 -14.88 -28.24 -30.98
C ALA A 45 -14.69 -27.43 -32.27
N ALA A 46 -15.74 -26.71 -32.68
CA ALA A 46 -15.67 -25.84 -33.84
C ALA A 46 -14.64 -24.72 -33.61
N PRO A 47 -13.80 -24.36 -34.62
CA PRO A 47 -12.84 -23.27 -34.50
C PRO A 47 -13.53 -21.96 -34.14
N VAL A 48 -12.97 -21.23 -33.17
CA VAL A 48 -13.48 -19.93 -32.76
C VAL A 48 -12.78 -18.84 -33.57
N LYS A 49 -13.55 -17.94 -34.18
CA LYS A 49 -13.04 -16.83 -34.98
C LYS A 49 -13.06 -15.52 -34.19
N TYR A 50 -11.97 -14.78 -34.25
CA TYR A 50 -11.79 -13.49 -33.59
C TYR A 50 -11.40 -12.44 -34.62
N THR A 51 -12.29 -11.48 -34.90
CA THR A 51 -11.92 -10.28 -35.67
C THR A 51 -10.96 -9.45 -34.83
N LEU A 52 -9.72 -9.32 -35.30
CA LEU A 52 -8.66 -8.55 -34.65
C LEU A 52 -8.73 -7.07 -35.01
N GLY A 53 -9.25 -6.75 -36.18
CA GLY A 53 -9.39 -5.37 -36.68
C GLY A 53 -9.03 -5.26 -38.16
N LYS A 54 -8.63 -4.05 -38.56
CA LYS A 54 -8.32 -3.71 -39.96
C LYS A 54 -6.84 -3.50 -40.16
N THR A 55 -6.33 -3.83 -41.33
CA THR A 55 -4.93 -3.61 -41.70
C THR A 55 -4.63 -2.11 -41.74
N VAL A 56 -3.51 -1.72 -41.12
CA VAL A 56 -2.97 -0.35 -41.12
C VAL A 56 -1.46 -0.38 -41.34
N LYS A 57 -0.85 0.76 -41.62
CA LYS A 57 0.60 0.91 -41.82
C LYS A 57 1.18 1.98 -40.92
N ALA A 58 2.35 1.72 -40.36
CA ALA A 58 3.19 2.72 -39.71
C ALA A 58 4.37 3.04 -40.64
N GLN A 59 4.63 4.32 -40.86
CA GLN A 59 5.59 4.78 -41.85
C GLN A 59 7.03 4.63 -41.36
N LYS A 60 7.96 4.39 -42.29
CA LYS A 60 9.39 4.42 -41.99
C LYS A 60 9.77 5.76 -41.37
N GLY A 61 10.60 5.73 -40.33
CA GLY A 61 11.06 6.93 -39.61
C GLY A 61 10.02 7.53 -38.66
N SER A 62 8.83 6.93 -38.53
CA SER A 62 7.95 7.25 -37.40
C SER A 62 8.67 6.96 -36.08
N ARG A 63 8.54 7.90 -35.13
CA ARG A 63 9.15 7.82 -33.80
C ARG A 63 8.08 7.54 -32.76
N PHE A 64 8.31 6.52 -31.95
CA PHE A 64 7.43 6.09 -30.88
C PHE A 64 8.14 6.23 -29.54
N TYR A 65 7.39 6.52 -28.48
CA TYR A 65 7.90 6.73 -27.14
C TYR A 65 7.32 5.70 -26.19
N HIS A 66 8.17 5.12 -25.35
CA HIS A 66 7.76 4.16 -24.34
C HIS A 66 8.33 4.55 -22.99
N TRP A 67 7.44 4.71 -22.01
CA TRP A 67 7.82 4.97 -20.62
C TRP A 67 7.96 3.65 -19.87
N SER A 68 9.05 3.50 -19.12
CA SER A 68 9.36 2.29 -18.36
C SER A 68 10.19 2.59 -17.11
N LYS A 69 10.58 1.55 -16.38
CA LYS A 69 11.51 1.67 -15.26
C LYS A 69 12.89 2.08 -15.77
N GLU A 70 13.65 2.76 -14.92
CA GLU A 70 15.02 3.17 -15.23
C GLU A 70 15.90 2.00 -15.68
N GLU A 71 15.79 0.87 -14.98
CA GLU A 71 16.54 -0.37 -15.23
C GLU A 71 16.33 -0.87 -16.67
N ASP A 72 15.07 -0.93 -17.11
CA ASP A 72 14.68 -1.42 -18.44
C ASP A 72 15.10 -0.43 -19.53
N SER A 73 14.78 0.87 -19.36
CA SER A 73 15.21 1.93 -20.29
C SER A 73 16.72 1.95 -20.49
N LYS A 74 17.52 1.88 -19.42
CA LYS A 74 18.99 1.84 -19.51
C LYS A 74 19.49 0.61 -20.27
N ARG A 75 18.90 -0.55 -20.01
CA ARG A 75 19.26 -1.80 -20.68
C ARG A 75 18.94 -1.75 -22.18
N TRP A 76 17.74 -1.33 -22.58
CA TRP A 76 17.36 -1.18 -23.99
C TRP A 76 18.21 -0.15 -24.72
N LEU A 77 18.52 0.99 -24.07
CA LEU A 77 19.43 1.99 -24.63
C LEU A 77 20.84 1.43 -24.84
N GLY A 78 21.36 0.65 -23.88
CA GLY A 78 22.67 0.00 -24.01
C GLY A 78 22.72 -1.06 -25.11
N GLN A 79 21.60 -1.74 -25.36
CA GLN A 79 21.47 -2.73 -26.43
C GLN A 79 21.16 -2.10 -27.80
N GLY A 80 20.61 -0.88 -27.82
CA GLY A 80 20.06 -0.23 -29.01
C GLY A 80 18.79 -0.89 -29.55
N LYS A 81 18.26 -1.91 -28.86
CA LYS A 81 17.09 -2.69 -29.27
C LYS A 81 16.35 -3.30 -28.07
N VAL A 82 15.16 -3.84 -28.32
CA VAL A 82 14.50 -4.83 -27.44
C VAL A 82 14.65 -6.20 -28.09
N ASP A 83 15.25 -7.16 -27.38
CA ASP A 83 15.44 -8.49 -27.95
C ASP A 83 14.13 -9.31 -28.01
N SER A 84 14.13 -10.36 -28.83
CA SER A 84 12.94 -11.17 -29.07
C SER A 84 12.44 -11.91 -27.83
N GLY A 85 13.37 -12.40 -26.98
CA GLY A 85 13.01 -13.15 -25.78
C GLY A 85 12.34 -12.25 -24.74
N GLU A 86 12.84 -11.03 -24.61
CA GLU A 86 12.20 -10.02 -23.78
C GLU A 86 10.84 -9.58 -24.33
N LEU A 87 10.72 -9.38 -25.65
CA LEU A 87 9.43 -9.04 -26.24
C LEU A 87 8.40 -10.15 -26.04
N ASP A 88 8.80 -11.42 -26.21
CA ASP A 88 7.94 -12.57 -25.92
C ASP A 88 7.54 -12.58 -24.43
N PHE A 89 8.45 -12.25 -23.51
CA PHE A 89 8.10 -12.05 -22.10
C PHE A 89 7.07 -10.93 -21.93
N LEU A 90 7.27 -9.75 -22.53
CA LEU A 90 6.30 -8.64 -22.46
C LEU A 90 4.92 -9.01 -23.03
N ILE A 91 4.86 -9.85 -24.07
CA ILE A 91 3.62 -10.38 -24.64
C ILE A 91 2.83 -11.22 -23.61
N THR A 92 3.52 -11.87 -22.66
CA THR A 92 2.86 -12.59 -21.56
C THR A 92 2.30 -11.66 -20.46
N GLN A 93 2.79 -10.42 -20.37
CA GLN A 93 2.44 -9.46 -19.30
C GLN A 93 1.21 -8.60 -19.65
N PHE A 94 0.02 -9.20 -19.76
CA PHE A 94 -1.18 -8.51 -20.26
C PHE A 94 -2.07 -7.84 -19.18
N GLU A 95 -1.82 -8.10 -17.90
CA GLU A 95 -2.64 -7.55 -16.82
C GLU A 95 -2.50 -6.01 -16.78
N GLY A 96 -3.62 -5.30 -16.68
CA GLY A 96 -3.64 -3.83 -16.67
C GLY A 96 -3.41 -3.14 -18.02
N GLN A 97 -2.77 -3.78 -19.01
CA GLN A 97 -2.48 -3.18 -20.32
C GLN A 97 -3.62 -3.36 -21.34
N ALA A 98 -4.32 -2.28 -21.75
CA ALA A 98 -5.62 -2.25 -22.44
C ALA A 98 -5.78 -3.15 -23.69
N ALA A 99 -4.66 -3.66 -24.17
CA ALA A 99 -4.33 -3.88 -25.54
C ALA A 99 -3.50 -5.19 -25.68
N GLY A 100 -3.52 -6.03 -24.63
CA GLY A 100 -2.75 -7.26 -24.53
C GLY A 100 -1.34 -7.02 -23.99
N GLY A 101 -0.54 -8.08 -23.86
CA GLY A 101 0.88 -7.92 -23.57
C GLY A 101 1.65 -7.46 -24.82
N GLY A 102 2.83 -6.89 -24.62
CA GLY A 102 3.76 -6.49 -25.67
C GLY A 102 4.46 -5.18 -25.35
N TYR A 103 5.11 -4.57 -26.34
CA TYR A 103 5.84 -3.31 -26.17
C TYR A 103 4.97 -2.12 -26.60
N TYR A 104 4.62 -1.26 -25.65
CA TYR A 104 3.70 -0.15 -25.88
C TYR A 104 4.42 1.12 -26.31
N GLY A 105 4.22 1.59 -27.54
CA GLY A 105 4.71 2.90 -28.00
C GLY A 105 3.58 3.90 -28.21
N SER A 106 3.80 5.17 -27.90
CA SER A 106 2.96 6.27 -28.34
C SER A 106 3.68 7.19 -29.33
N LEU A 107 2.95 7.81 -30.25
CA LEU A 107 3.46 8.89 -31.09
C LEU A 107 3.67 10.21 -30.32
N ASP A 108 3.10 10.34 -29.11
CA ASP A 108 3.31 11.47 -28.20
C ASP A 108 4.29 11.06 -27.09
N SER A 109 5.30 11.89 -26.84
CA SER A 109 6.38 11.62 -25.88
C SER A 109 5.94 11.72 -24.42
N LEU A 110 4.81 12.36 -24.13
CA LEU A 110 4.27 12.53 -22.78
C LEU A 110 3.04 11.67 -22.50
N ASP A 111 2.52 11.01 -23.54
CA ASP A 111 1.63 9.86 -23.38
C ASP A 111 2.36 8.76 -22.61
N SER A 112 1.59 7.91 -21.93
CA SER A 112 2.14 6.74 -21.23
C SER A 112 3.06 7.05 -20.05
N SER A 113 3.27 8.31 -19.66
CA SER A 113 4.10 8.66 -18.48
C SER A 113 3.69 7.96 -17.18
N GLY A 114 2.49 7.37 -17.09
CA GLY A 114 2.08 6.51 -15.98
C GLY A 114 2.71 5.10 -15.95
N PHE A 115 3.43 4.68 -16.99
CA PHE A 115 4.08 3.36 -17.09
C PHE A 115 5.46 3.32 -16.41
N GLY A 116 6.10 4.46 -16.20
CA GLY A 116 7.43 4.51 -15.61
C GLY A 116 7.97 5.93 -15.47
N THR A 117 9.23 6.05 -15.04
CA THR A 117 9.89 7.35 -14.79
C THR A 117 10.89 7.73 -15.86
N HIS A 118 11.20 6.80 -16.77
CA HIS A 118 12.15 6.99 -17.86
C HIS A 118 11.48 6.68 -19.19
N VAL A 119 11.92 7.33 -20.26
CA VAL A 119 11.36 7.11 -21.59
C VAL A 119 12.46 6.82 -22.59
N VAL A 120 12.15 5.92 -23.53
CA VAL A 120 12.99 5.63 -24.69
C VAL A 120 12.20 5.91 -25.96
N ALA A 121 12.90 6.25 -27.04
CA ALA A 121 12.33 6.40 -28.37
C ALA A 121 12.63 5.17 -29.23
N VAL A 122 11.72 4.84 -30.14
CA VAL A 122 11.87 3.82 -31.17
C VAL A 122 11.65 4.48 -32.52
N ASP A 123 12.67 4.49 -33.36
CA ASP A 123 12.52 4.94 -34.75
C ASP A 123 12.29 3.72 -35.64
N LEU A 124 11.21 3.71 -36.43
CA LEU A 124 10.95 2.57 -37.30
C LEU A 124 11.96 2.51 -38.47
N PRO A 125 12.70 1.39 -38.64
CA PRO A 125 13.70 1.27 -39.70
C PRO A 125 13.07 1.11 -41.09
N SER A 126 11.82 0.61 -41.15
CA SER A 126 11.05 0.37 -42.36
C SER A 126 9.57 0.69 -42.16
N GLU A 127 8.80 0.73 -43.25
CA GLU A 127 7.34 0.71 -43.14
C GLU A 127 6.93 -0.64 -42.53
N LEU A 128 6.01 -0.60 -41.56
CA LEU A 128 5.48 -1.80 -40.91
C LEU A 128 3.99 -1.91 -41.15
N LYS A 129 3.52 -3.15 -41.31
CA LYS A 129 2.10 -3.46 -41.38
C LYS A 129 1.61 -3.83 -39.97
N GLY A 130 0.44 -3.34 -39.60
CA GLY A 130 -0.18 -3.61 -38.31
C GLY A 130 -1.69 -3.74 -38.41
N ILE A 131 -2.33 -3.82 -37.26
CA ILE A 131 -3.78 -4.02 -37.13
C ILE A 131 -4.37 -2.88 -36.32
N LYS A 132 -5.22 -2.05 -36.91
CA LYS A 132 -6.06 -1.11 -36.18
C LYS A 132 -7.23 -1.86 -35.56
N GLY A 133 -7.16 -2.05 -34.24
CA GLY A 133 -8.09 -2.88 -33.48
C GLY A 133 -7.56 -3.19 -32.08
N THR A 134 -8.16 -4.17 -31.42
CA THR A 134 -7.78 -4.53 -30.05
C THR A 134 -7.34 -5.99 -29.98
N TYR A 135 -6.34 -6.24 -29.15
CA TYR A 135 -5.94 -7.60 -28.81
C TYR A 135 -7.07 -8.26 -28.00
N PRO A 136 -7.54 -9.47 -28.37
CA PRO A 136 -8.62 -10.17 -27.68
C PRO A 136 -8.18 -10.67 -26.29
N ARG A 137 -8.15 -9.75 -25.32
CA ARG A 137 -7.53 -9.89 -23.98
C ARG A 137 -7.91 -11.15 -23.19
N LYS A 138 -9.16 -11.61 -23.35
CA LYS A 138 -9.76 -12.68 -22.52
C LYS A 138 -10.11 -13.96 -23.29
N THR A 139 -9.97 -13.99 -24.61
CA THR A 139 -10.54 -15.09 -25.41
C THR A 139 -9.49 -16.00 -26.04
N ILE A 140 -8.34 -15.49 -26.48
CA ILE A 140 -7.27 -16.34 -27.03
C ILE A 140 -6.36 -16.82 -25.91
N LYS A 141 -6.19 -18.14 -25.78
CA LYS A 141 -5.41 -18.76 -24.70
C LYS A 141 -3.91 -18.61 -24.92
N ASP A 142 -3.42 -18.90 -26.13
CA ASP A 142 -1.99 -18.84 -26.47
C ASP A 142 -1.62 -17.53 -27.19
N LYS A 143 -1.22 -16.55 -26.39
CA LYS A 143 -0.90 -15.20 -26.86
C LYS A 143 0.44 -15.11 -27.59
N ILE A 144 1.40 -15.94 -27.20
CA ILE A 144 2.71 -16.02 -27.83
C ILE A 144 2.53 -16.61 -29.23
N GLU A 145 1.77 -17.69 -29.33
CA GLU A 145 1.45 -18.32 -30.60
C GLU A 145 0.71 -17.37 -31.54
N LEU A 146 -0.28 -16.62 -31.03
CA LEU A 146 -0.95 -15.59 -31.83
C LEU A 146 0.04 -14.54 -32.36
N ALA A 147 0.90 -14.00 -31.48
CA ALA A 147 1.90 -13.01 -31.88
C ALA A 147 2.88 -13.58 -32.91
N ARG A 148 3.28 -14.85 -32.77
CA ARG A 148 4.11 -15.56 -33.76
C ARG A 148 3.41 -15.69 -35.11
N LYS A 149 2.15 -16.12 -35.14
CA LYS A 149 1.36 -16.25 -36.37
C LYS A 149 1.10 -14.92 -37.07
N LEU A 150 0.91 -13.85 -36.29
CA LEU A 150 0.80 -12.49 -36.81
C LEU A 150 2.12 -12.02 -37.43
N ARG A 151 3.26 -12.26 -36.76
CA ARG A 151 4.60 -11.99 -37.30
C ARG A 151 4.86 -12.73 -38.61
N GLU A 152 4.54 -14.02 -38.67
CA GLU A 152 4.62 -14.85 -39.89
C GLU A 152 3.76 -14.30 -41.03
N SER A 153 2.63 -13.68 -40.68
CA SER A 153 1.72 -13.02 -41.62
C SER A 153 2.12 -11.56 -41.94
N GLY A 154 3.27 -11.12 -41.45
CA GLY A 154 3.85 -9.79 -41.68
C GLY A 154 3.21 -8.66 -40.86
N TYR A 155 2.50 -8.95 -39.78
CA TYR A 155 1.92 -7.95 -38.87
C TYR A 155 2.82 -7.75 -37.65
N SER A 156 3.27 -6.51 -37.46
CA SER A 156 4.27 -6.16 -36.44
C SER A 156 3.69 -5.44 -35.21
N PHE A 157 2.47 -4.91 -35.29
CA PHE A 157 1.85 -4.15 -34.20
C PHE A 157 0.32 -4.13 -34.25
N PHE A 158 -0.29 -3.73 -33.13
CA PHE A 158 -1.68 -3.29 -33.01
C PHE A 158 -1.76 -1.79 -32.75
N GLN A 159 -2.67 -1.07 -33.41
CA GLN A 159 -2.96 0.36 -33.18
C GLN A 159 -4.36 0.52 -32.57
N TYR A 160 -4.47 1.26 -31.48
CA TYR A 160 -5.73 1.48 -30.76
C TYR A 160 -6.49 2.70 -31.25
N ASP A 161 -7.77 2.83 -30.86
CA ASP A 161 -8.67 3.89 -31.35
C ASP A 161 -8.16 5.31 -31.04
N SER A 162 -7.38 5.50 -29.98
CA SER A 162 -6.52 6.67 -29.85
C SER A 162 -5.38 6.52 -30.86
N ASN A 163 -5.45 7.24 -31.99
CA ASN A 163 -4.51 7.13 -33.12
C ASN A 163 -3.00 7.26 -32.74
N THR A 164 -2.66 7.62 -31.50
CA THR A 164 -1.29 7.73 -30.99
C THR A 164 -0.71 6.42 -30.45
N TRP A 165 -1.50 5.40 -30.09
CA TRP A 165 -1.02 4.23 -29.33
C TRP A 165 -0.83 2.97 -30.15
N PHE A 166 0.30 2.30 -29.93
CA PHE A 166 0.77 1.11 -30.65
C PHE A 166 1.27 0.05 -29.65
N ASN A 167 0.93 -1.21 -29.90
CA ASN A 167 1.49 -2.37 -29.18
C ASN A 167 2.29 -3.22 -30.18
N PHE A 168 3.61 -3.16 -30.11
CA PHE A 168 4.51 -3.91 -30.97
C PHE A 168 4.65 -5.35 -30.47
N ILE A 169 4.59 -6.29 -31.42
CA ILE A 169 4.67 -7.74 -31.19
C ILE A 169 5.80 -8.39 -32.01
N ASP A 170 6.55 -7.58 -32.74
CA ASP A 170 7.61 -7.99 -33.63
C ASP A 170 8.92 -7.27 -33.26
N PRO A 171 10.00 -8.02 -32.94
CA PRO A 171 11.26 -7.41 -32.53
C PRO A 171 11.91 -6.58 -33.64
N SER A 172 11.59 -6.82 -34.92
CA SER A 172 12.10 -6.01 -36.03
C SER A 172 11.64 -4.55 -35.96
N ALA A 173 10.52 -4.29 -35.28
CA ALA A 173 10.04 -2.93 -35.02
C ALA A 173 10.86 -2.20 -33.94
N LEU A 174 11.65 -2.94 -33.16
CA LEU A 174 12.32 -2.46 -31.95
C LEU A 174 13.85 -2.50 -32.09
N GLU A 175 14.38 -2.42 -33.32
CA GLU A 175 15.82 -2.49 -33.61
C GLU A 175 16.58 -1.16 -33.48
N SER A 176 15.87 -0.06 -33.21
CA SER A 176 16.45 1.29 -33.12
C SER A 176 15.92 2.04 -31.89
N ILE A 177 16.30 1.57 -30.71
CA ILE A 177 16.04 2.24 -29.44
C ILE A 177 17.04 3.40 -29.26
N LYS A 178 16.51 4.59 -28.94
CA LYS A 178 17.28 5.82 -28.79
C LYS A 178 16.88 6.59 -27.53
N PRO A 179 17.79 7.43 -27.00
CA PRO A 179 17.42 8.35 -25.93
C PRO A 179 16.39 9.36 -26.45
N VAL A 180 15.48 9.77 -25.58
CA VAL A 180 14.55 10.87 -25.82
C VAL A 180 15.22 12.17 -25.44
N LEU A 181 15.09 13.18 -26.29
CA LEU A 181 15.69 14.50 -26.08
C LEU A 181 14.62 15.53 -25.71
N THR A 182 15.04 16.69 -25.23
CA THR A 182 14.12 17.79 -24.92
C THR A 182 13.24 18.19 -26.13
N ASP A 183 13.81 18.15 -27.34
CA ASP A 183 13.07 18.39 -28.59
C ASP A 183 11.90 17.44 -28.83
N ASP A 184 11.94 16.23 -28.27
CA ASP A 184 10.85 15.28 -28.39
C ASP A 184 9.69 15.64 -27.45
N PHE A 185 9.98 16.18 -26.26
CA PHE A 185 8.96 16.59 -25.30
C PHE A 185 8.24 17.88 -25.69
N VAL A 186 8.96 18.90 -26.17
CA VAL A 186 8.36 20.20 -26.50
C VAL A 186 7.37 20.16 -27.68
N LYS A 187 7.39 19.07 -28.46
CA LYS A 187 6.44 18.81 -29.56
C LYS A 187 5.10 18.25 -29.09
N SER A 188 5.04 17.72 -27.87
CA SER A 188 3.79 17.19 -27.30
C SER A 188 2.83 18.32 -26.96
N ASN A 189 1.56 18.16 -27.30
CA ASN A 189 0.52 19.11 -26.87
C ASN A 189 0.36 19.13 -25.34
N ALA A 190 0.61 18.00 -24.68
CA ALA A 190 0.57 17.90 -23.24
C ALA A 190 1.72 18.65 -22.56
N PHE A 191 2.77 19.03 -23.29
CA PHE A 191 3.90 19.75 -22.72
C PHE A 191 3.50 21.12 -22.16
N THR A 192 2.40 21.72 -22.65
CA THR A 192 1.83 22.97 -22.10
C THR A 192 1.35 22.85 -20.65
N GLN A 193 1.18 21.63 -20.12
CA GLN A 193 0.71 21.40 -18.76
C GLN A 193 1.87 21.51 -17.75
N LEU A 194 1.64 22.26 -16.66
CA LEU A 194 2.60 22.46 -15.58
C LEU A 194 3.10 21.13 -14.99
N SER A 195 2.18 20.17 -14.76
CA SER A 195 2.50 18.86 -14.20
C SER A 195 3.44 18.05 -15.09
N LYS A 196 3.33 18.17 -16.42
CA LYS A 196 4.21 17.47 -17.35
C LYS A 196 5.61 18.02 -17.31
N LEU A 197 5.79 19.34 -17.29
CA LEU A 197 7.12 19.92 -17.12
C LEU A 197 7.72 19.54 -15.76
N ALA A 198 6.94 19.58 -14.69
CA ALA A 198 7.39 19.21 -13.34
C ALA A 198 7.85 17.75 -13.23
N MET A 199 7.09 16.84 -13.83
CA MET A 199 7.45 15.42 -13.94
C MET A 199 8.78 15.22 -14.69
N LEU A 200 8.94 15.86 -15.86
CA LEU A 200 10.17 15.76 -16.64
C LEU A 200 11.38 16.32 -15.89
N GLU A 201 11.20 17.43 -15.17
CA GLU A 201 12.24 18.04 -14.35
C GLU A 201 12.65 17.13 -13.19
N THR A 202 11.65 16.55 -12.50
CA THR A 202 11.86 15.61 -11.38
C THR A 202 12.70 14.40 -11.80
N HIS A 203 12.54 13.95 -13.04
CA HIS A 203 13.28 12.81 -13.59
C HIS A 203 14.54 13.21 -14.37
N GLY A 204 14.90 14.50 -14.43
CA GLY A 204 16.09 14.97 -15.14
C GLY A 204 16.03 14.75 -16.67
N LEU A 205 14.83 14.71 -17.25
CA LEU A 205 14.61 14.42 -18.67
C LEU A 205 14.50 15.69 -19.54
N ILE A 206 14.45 16.87 -18.94
CA ILE A 206 14.27 18.14 -19.65
C ILE A 206 15.45 19.09 -19.42
N ASP A 207 15.98 19.67 -20.50
CA ASP A 207 16.90 20.79 -20.43
C ASP A 207 16.11 22.09 -20.24
N LEU A 208 16.20 22.65 -19.05
CA LEU A 208 15.56 23.92 -18.73
C LEU A 208 16.13 25.09 -19.55
N ASN A 209 17.31 24.96 -20.18
CA ASN A 209 17.91 25.96 -21.07
C ASN A 209 17.35 25.95 -22.48
N HIS A 210 16.59 24.93 -22.84
CA HIS A 210 16.04 24.82 -24.17
C HIS A 210 15.09 26.00 -24.49
N PRO A 211 15.23 26.67 -25.66
CA PRO A 211 14.45 27.87 -25.97
C PRO A 211 12.94 27.67 -25.91
N GLU A 212 12.43 26.54 -26.41
CA GLU A 212 10.99 26.27 -26.33
C GLU A 212 10.49 25.97 -24.92
N VAL A 213 11.34 25.41 -24.05
CA VAL A 213 10.98 25.18 -22.64
C VAL A 213 10.82 26.53 -21.93
N GLN A 214 11.74 27.46 -22.16
CA GLN A 214 11.66 28.83 -21.63
C GLN A 214 10.48 29.61 -22.19
N LYS A 215 10.15 29.42 -23.47
CA LYS A 215 9.04 30.11 -24.12
C LYS A 215 7.67 29.63 -23.63
N GLN A 216 7.49 28.32 -23.48
CA GLN A 216 6.20 27.75 -23.07
C GLN A 216 5.97 27.83 -21.54
N HIS A 217 7.04 27.81 -20.74
CA HIS A 217 6.96 27.79 -19.28
C HIS A 217 7.89 28.81 -18.59
N PRO A 218 7.86 30.10 -18.96
CA PRO A 218 8.85 31.06 -18.52
C PRO A 218 8.90 31.20 -16.99
N GLU A 219 7.76 31.24 -16.31
CA GLU A 219 7.71 31.39 -14.86
C GLU A 219 8.08 30.09 -14.13
N THR A 220 7.64 28.93 -14.62
CA THR A 220 7.99 27.64 -14.01
C THR A 220 9.49 27.35 -14.10
N VAL A 221 10.12 27.67 -15.24
CA VAL A 221 11.57 27.52 -15.44
C VAL A 221 12.35 28.40 -14.46
N LYS A 222 11.87 29.63 -14.17
CA LYS A 222 12.47 30.47 -13.12
C LYS A 222 12.46 29.77 -11.76
N ILE A 223 11.33 29.18 -11.36
CA ILE A 223 11.23 28.41 -10.10
C ILE A 223 12.27 27.27 -10.07
N PHE A 224 12.32 26.45 -11.12
CA PHE A 224 13.23 25.29 -11.15
C PHE A 224 14.72 25.66 -11.13
N ARG A 225 15.04 26.88 -11.56
CA ARG A 225 16.39 27.48 -11.50
C ARG A 225 16.66 28.29 -10.23
N GLY A 226 15.69 28.42 -9.32
CA GLY A 226 15.83 29.24 -8.11
C GLY A 226 15.84 30.74 -8.37
N LEU A 227 15.27 31.19 -9.50
CA LEU A 227 15.12 32.60 -9.83
C LEU A 227 13.83 33.16 -9.21
N PRO A 228 13.82 34.42 -8.76
CA PRO A 228 12.63 35.04 -8.18
C PRO A 228 11.54 35.26 -9.23
N LEU A 229 10.28 35.17 -8.79
CA LEU A 229 9.10 35.56 -9.57
C LEU A 229 8.56 36.92 -9.11
N SER A 230 7.95 37.66 -10.03
CA SER A 230 7.08 38.78 -9.67
C SER A 230 5.82 38.27 -8.94
N PRO A 231 5.10 39.12 -8.19
CA PRO A 231 3.83 38.74 -7.58
C PRO A 231 2.79 38.21 -8.58
N GLU A 232 2.73 38.80 -9.78
CA GLU A 232 1.81 38.41 -10.86
C GLU A 232 2.18 37.03 -11.43
N GLU A 233 3.48 36.80 -11.69
CA GLU A 233 4.00 35.51 -12.15
C GLU A 233 3.73 34.41 -11.12
N ARG A 234 3.96 34.71 -9.83
CA ARG A 234 3.69 33.79 -8.73
C ARG A 234 2.20 33.43 -8.65
N ALA A 235 1.30 34.41 -8.74
CA ALA A 235 -0.14 34.18 -8.70
C ALA A 235 -0.62 33.33 -9.90
N LYS A 236 -0.09 33.58 -11.11
CA LYS A 236 -0.39 32.79 -12.30
C LYS A 236 -0.02 31.33 -12.12
N ILE A 237 1.20 31.03 -11.68
CA ILE A 237 1.63 29.63 -11.48
C ILE A 237 0.90 28.99 -10.30
N TRP A 238 0.63 29.73 -9.22
CA TRP A 238 -0.15 29.20 -8.11
C TRP A 238 -1.56 28.76 -8.54
N ASN A 239 -2.25 29.54 -9.37
CA ASN A 239 -3.58 29.15 -9.87
C ASN A 239 -3.54 27.89 -10.74
N GLN A 240 -2.49 27.71 -11.55
CA GLN A 240 -2.28 26.47 -12.29
C GLN A 240 -2.00 25.30 -11.33
N PHE A 241 -1.09 25.50 -10.38
CA PHE A 241 -0.74 24.51 -9.36
C PHE A 241 -1.97 24.05 -8.56
N LEU A 242 -2.84 24.98 -8.17
CA LEU A 242 -4.05 24.70 -7.39
C LEU A 242 -5.03 23.79 -8.14
N ASN A 243 -5.18 23.99 -9.46
CA ASN A 243 -6.00 23.10 -10.29
C ASN A 243 -5.46 21.66 -10.31
N TYR A 244 -4.14 21.51 -10.23
CA TYR A 244 -3.49 20.20 -10.24
C TYR A 244 -3.41 19.55 -8.86
N LEU A 245 -3.34 20.33 -7.78
CA LEU A 245 -3.22 19.88 -6.38
C LEU A 245 -4.25 18.78 -6.04
N TYR A 246 -5.44 18.85 -6.61
CA TYR A 246 -6.53 17.91 -6.34
C TYR A 246 -6.74 16.85 -7.43
N SER A 247 -5.99 16.88 -8.53
CA SER A 247 -6.16 15.95 -9.66
C SER A 247 -5.22 14.72 -9.60
N ARG A 248 -4.51 14.50 -8.48
CA ARG A 248 -3.52 13.42 -8.30
C ARG A 248 -2.37 13.44 -9.31
N GLN A 249 -2.12 14.57 -9.96
CA GLN A 249 -1.01 14.71 -10.89
C GLN A 249 0.28 14.98 -10.13
N ASP A 250 1.41 14.52 -10.69
CA ASP A 250 2.72 14.82 -10.14
C ASP A 250 3.04 16.30 -10.35
N LEU A 251 3.25 17.01 -9.24
CA LEU A 251 3.61 18.42 -9.22
C LEU A 251 5.11 18.64 -9.00
N GLY A 252 5.88 17.57 -8.78
CA GLY A 252 7.32 17.62 -8.55
C GLY A 252 7.72 18.27 -7.20
N PRO A 253 8.82 17.82 -6.58
CA PRO A 253 9.24 18.31 -5.26
C PRO A 253 9.69 19.77 -5.27
N LYS A 254 10.22 20.30 -6.39
CA LYS A 254 10.68 21.70 -6.48
C LYS A 254 9.53 22.70 -6.45
N LEU A 255 8.45 22.46 -7.21
CA LEU A 255 7.25 23.33 -7.14
C LEU A 255 6.57 23.23 -5.78
N ALA A 256 6.43 22.00 -5.25
CA ALA A 256 5.87 21.79 -3.91
C ALA A 256 6.65 22.55 -2.84
N ARG A 257 7.99 22.55 -2.91
CA ARG A 257 8.86 23.32 -2.01
C ARG A 257 8.69 24.82 -2.19
N TYR A 258 8.59 25.30 -3.41
CA TYR A 258 8.43 26.73 -3.71
C TYR A 258 7.10 27.29 -3.17
N PHE A 259 6.00 26.57 -3.37
CA PHE A 259 4.66 26.95 -2.88
C PHE A 259 4.32 26.40 -1.50
N ARG A 260 5.32 25.91 -0.74
CA ARG A 260 5.09 25.29 0.58
C ARG A 260 4.19 26.14 1.50
N PRO A 261 4.35 27.47 1.62
CA PRO A 261 3.47 28.30 2.43
C PRO A 261 2.01 28.28 1.95
N GLU A 262 1.77 28.46 0.65
CA GLU A 262 0.43 28.48 0.07
C GLU A 262 -0.26 27.12 0.15
N ILE A 263 0.45 26.03 -0.13
CA ILE A 263 -0.06 24.66 0.02
C ILE A 263 -0.44 24.40 1.48
N THR A 264 0.39 24.85 2.42
CA THR A 264 0.12 24.71 3.86
C THR A 264 -1.16 25.43 4.24
N ILE A 265 -1.34 26.68 3.81
CA ILE A 265 -2.55 27.48 4.08
C ILE A 265 -3.78 26.80 3.48
N GLU A 266 -3.71 26.46 2.19
CA GLU A 266 -4.82 25.86 1.44
C GLU A 266 -5.26 24.51 2.03
N LEU A 267 -4.32 23.59 2.28
CA LEU A 267 -4.64 22.28 2.85
C LEU A 267 -5.09 22.38 4.31
N SER A 268 -4.43 23.20 5.13
CA SER A 268 -4.87 23.47 6.50
C SER A 268 -6.29 24.03 6.52
N GLN A 269 -6.61 24.97 5.62
CA GLN A 269 -7.93 25.58 5.53
C GLN A 269 -8.97 24.53 5.15
N LYS A 270 -8.74 23.76 4.07
CA LYS A 270 -9.65 22.69 3.68
C LYS A 270 -9.84 21.64 4.77
N ILE A 271 -8.77 21.23 5.45
CA ILE A 271 -8.87 20.28 6.56
C ILE A 271 -9.67 20.87 7.72
N ARG A 272 -9.44 22.13 8.09
CA ARG A 272 -10.23 22.82 9.15
C ARG A 272 -11.69 22.95 8.78
N GLU A 273 -11.99 23.34 7.54
CA GLU A 273 -13.34 23.38 6.98
C GLU A 273 -14.00 21.98 6.96
N SER A 274 -13.22 20.91 7.13
CA SER A 274 -13.65 19.53 6.95
C SER A 274 -13.50 18.58 8.15
N ALA A 275 -12.89 19.02 9.26
CA ALA A 275 -12.68 18.19 10.46
C ALA A 275 -14.03 17.82 11.13
N PRO A 276 -14.12 16.83 12.03
CA PRO A 276 -15.38 16.22 12.51
C PRO A 276 -16.42 17.11 13.19
N ASP A 277 -16.13 18.37 13.47
CA ASP A 277 -17.18 19.37 13.75
C ASP A 277 -17.99 19.74 12.45
N PHE A 278 -17.57 19.30 11.25
CA PHE A 278 -17.93 19.88 9.94
C PHE A 278 -18.45 18.92 8.84
N LYS A 279 -18.96 17.71 9.15
CA LYS A 279 -19.77 16.88 8.20
C LYS A 279 -19.07 16.32 6.93
N MET A 280 -17.73 16.21 6.86
CA MET A 280 -17.08 15.58 5.70
C MET A 280 -16.90 14.05 5.86
N ASN A 281 -16.93 13.30 4.76
CA ASN A 281 -16.61 11.88 4.77
C ASN A 281 -15.10 11.64 4.99
N SER A 282 -14.76 10.49 5.59
CA SER A 282 -13.37 10.13 5.95
C SER A 282 -12.42 10.02 4.74
N SER A 283 -12.94 9.72 3.55
CA SER A 283 -12.14 9.51 2.33
C SER A 283 -11.49 10.80 1.83
N THR A 284 -12.22 11.90 1.86
CA THR A 284 -11.66 13.21 1.50
C THR A 284 -10.61 13.66 2.52
N PHE A 285 -10.80 13.34 3.81
CA PHE A 285 -9.84 13.72 4.85
C PHE A 285 -8.52 12.95 4.68
N GLU A 286 -8.59 11.63 4.49
CA GLU A 286 -7.39 10.84 4.16
C GLU A 286 -6.70 11.37 2.91
N TYR A 287 -7.46 11.68 1.86
CA TYR A 287 -6.92 12.21 0.62
C TYR A 287 -6.12 13.51 0.86
N LEU A 288 -6.69 14.49 1.56
CA LEU A 288 -6.02 15.77 1.84
C LEU A 288 -4.76 15.60 2.68
N VAL A 289 -4.80 14.76 3.73
CA VAL A 289 -3.62 14.50 4.57
C VAL A 289 -2.53 13.80 3.75
N ARG A 290 -2.88 12.80 2.94
CA ARG A 290 -1.95 12.09 2.06
C ARG A 290 -1.33 13.03 1.03
N THR A 291 -2.13 13.87 0.37
CA THR A 291 -1.63 14.88 -0.59
C THR A 291 -0.64 15.83 0.07
N GLY A 292 -0.94 16.34 1.27
CA GLY A 292 0.01 17.18 2.01
C GLY A 292 1.34 16.48 2.29
N ARG A 293 1.30 15.20 2.69
CA ARG A 293 2.52 14.40 2.91
C ARG A 293 3.28 14.10 1.62
N GLN A 294 2.59 13.88 0.50
CA GLN A 294 3.21 13.71 -0.82
C GLN A 294 3.92 14.97 -1.31
N LEU A 295 3.46 16.14 -0.86
CA LEU A 295 4.06 17.45 -1.18
C LEU A 295 5.12 17.89 -0.16
N GLY A 296 5.49 17.02 0.78
CA GLY A 296 6.56 17.29 1.74
C GLY A 296 6.17 18.16 2.95
N LEU A 297 4.87 18.38 3.18
CA LEU A 297 4.38 19.07 4.38
C LEU A 297 4.38 18.11 5.57
N ASP A 298 4.95 18.49 6.70
CA ASP A 298 4.79 17.74 7.95
C ASP A 298 3.33 17.75 8.45
N PHE A 299 2.99 16.80 9.33
CA PHE A 299 1.64 16.69 9.88
C PHE A 299 1.23 17.93 10.69
N GLU A 300 2.16 18.68 11.27
CA GLU A 300 1.86 19.92 12.00
C GLU A 300 1.38 21.03 11.04
N SER A 301 1.99 21.13 9.86
CA SER A 301 1.61 22.04 8.79
C SER A 301 0.24 21.67 8.20
N ILE A 302 -0.05 20.38 8.08
CA ILE A 302 -1.30 19.87 7.51
C ILE A 302 -2.47 20.01 8.50
N LEU A 303 -2.29 19.53 9.73
CA LEU A 303 -3.36 19.42 10.73
C LEU A 303 -3.48 20.67 11.62
N GLY A 304 -2.46 21.53 11.60
CA GLY A 304 -2.36 22.73 12.42
C GLY A 304 -1.91 22.47 13.86
N THR A 305 -1.50 23.53 14.55
CA THR A 305 -0.92 23.44 15.91
C THR A 305 -1.92 22.99 16.99
N LYS A 306 -3.22 23.04 16.71
CA LYS A 306 -4.29 22.64 17.64
C LYS A 306 -4.74 21.19 17.47
N ALA A 307 -4.14 20.43 16.55
CA ALA A 307 -4.49 19.02 16.34
C ALA A 307 -4.30 18.22 17.64
N PRO A 308 -5.31 17.45 18.08
CA PRO A 308 -5.30 16.79 19.39
C PRO A 308 -4.35 15.58 19.43
N HIS A 309 -4.07 14.97 18.28
CA HIS A 309 -3.02 13.96 18.08
C HIS A 309 -2.10 14.41 16.96
N ARG A 310 -0.82 14.08 17.10
CA ARG A 310 0.18 14.30 16.06
C ARG A 310 0.98 13.02 15.88
N PRO A 311 1.09 12.50 14.65
CA PRO A 311 2.01 11.41 14.38
C PRO A 311 3.42 11.85 14.75
N LYS A 312 4.09 11.03 15.56
CA LYS A 312 5.21 11.52 16.36
C LYS A 312 6.55 11.56 15.61
N VAL A 313 6.72 10.76 14.54
CA VAL A 313 7.93 10.74 13.70
C VAL A 313 7.63 10.40 12.27
N SER A 314 8.03 11.29 11.35
CA SER A 314 8.12 10.94 9.94
C SER A 314 9.57 10.68 9.53
N LEU A 315 9.81 9.53 8.89
CA LEU A 315 11.13 9.16 8.38
C LEU A 315 11.39 9.61 6.93
N LEU A 316 10.35 10.10 6.25
CA LEU A 316 10.42 10.55 4.87
C LEU A 316 10.03 12.04 4.80
N GLU A 317 10.80 12.82 4.04
CA GLU A 317 10.44 14.20 3.71
C GLU A 317 9.17 14.18 2.85
N PHE A 318 9.19 13.41 1.76
CA PHE A 318 8.08 13.20 0.83
C PHE A 318 7.53 11.79 0.98
N HIS A 319 6.23 11.66 1.25
CA HIS A 319 5.58 10.36 1.18
C HIS A 319 5.43 9.98 -0.29
N PRO A 320 5.96 8.83 -0.75
CA PRO A 320 5.86 8.51 -2.15
C PRO A 320 4.40 8.18 -2.53
N THR A 321 4.11 8.20 -3.83
CA THR A 321 2.81 7.76 -4.34
C THR A 321 2.60 6.27 -4.08
N GLU A 322 1.34 5.81 -4.00
CA GLU A 322 0.99 4.43 -3.60
C GLU A 322 1.69 3.33 -4.43
N LYS A 323 2.19 3.66 -5.63
CA LYS A 323 2.89 2.74 -6.54
C LYS A 323 4.37 2.48 -6.20
N ALA A 324 4.90 3.06 -5.12
CA ALA A 324 6.33 3.02 -4.80
C ALA A 324 6.69 2.14 -3.58
N ILE A 325 5.80 1.25 -3.11
CA ILE A 325 6.17 0.33 -2.03
C ILE A 325 7.33 -0.56 -2.51
N PRO A 326 8.50 -0.54 -1.85
CA PRO A 326 9.62 -1.35 -2.29
C PRO A 326 9.26 -2.83 -2.27
N ASP A 327 9.54 -3.51 -3.38
CA ASP A 327 9.23 -4.94 -3.53
C ASP A 327 10.15 -5.77 -2.65
N ILE A 328 9.59 -6.27 -1.54
CA ILE A 328 10.33 -7.08 -0.58
C ILE A 328 10.79 -8.41 -1.19
N LEU A 329 10.24 -8.86 -2.32
CA LEU A 329 10.70 -10.07 -3.02
C LEU A 329 12.14 -9.93 -3.54
N LYS A 330 12.66 -8.70 -3.63
CA LYS A 330 14.07 -8.42 -3.93
C LYS A 330 15.01 -8.63 -2.73
N LEU A 331 14.50 -8.91 -1.53
CA LEU A 331 15.30 -9.25 -0.35
C LEU A 331 15.59 -10.76 -0.32
N ASP A 332 16.59 -11.17 0.46
CA ASP A 332 16.80 -12.58 0.78
C ASP A 332 15.61 -13.15 1.61
N PRO A 333 15.49 -14.49 1.76
CA PRO A 333 14.38 -15.09 2.48
C PRO A 333 14.23 -14.59 3.92
N PHE A 334 15.33 -14.22 4.58
CA PHE A 334 15.30 -13.70 5.93
C PHE A 334 14.72 -12.28 5.98
N GLY A 335 15.20 -11.39 5.11
CA GLY A 335 14.72 -10.02 4.97
C GLY A 335 13.25 -9.96 4.57
N GLN A 336 12.80 -10.87 3.71
CA GLN A 336 11.37 -11.04 3.38
C GLN A 336 10.54 -11.35 4.64
N LYS A 337 10.96 -12.33 5.43
CA LYS A 337 10.26 -12.71 6.68
C LYS A 337 10.25 -11.59 7.70
N LEU A 338 11.38 -10.90 7.88
CA LEU A 338 11.49 -9.75 8.79
C LEU A 338 10.58 -8.59 8.37
N ALA A 339 10.55 -8.26 7.07
CA ALA A 339 9.69 -7.19 6.55
C ALA A 339 8.19 -7.52 6.65
N ARG A 340 7.82 -8.81 6.62
CA ARG A 340 6.46 -9.29 6.87
C ARG A 340 6.10 -9.32 8.35
N ALA A 341 7.03 -9.66 9.22
CA ALA A 341 6.83 -9.67 10.68
C ALA A 341 6.33 -8.33 11.21
N MET A 342 6.86 -7.22 10.69
CA MET A 342 6.45 -5.85 11.05
C MET A 342 4.98 -5.56 10.75
N GLU A 343 4.33 -6.32 9.87
CA GLU A 343 2.93 -6.11 9.49
C GLU A 343 1.94 -6.59 10.58
N PHE A 344 2.36 -7.46 11.50
CA PHE A 344 1.43 -8.11 12.45
C PHE A 344 1.95 -8.33 13.87
N ILE A 345 3.24 -8.13 14.11
CA ILE A 345 3.86 -8.25 15.44
C ILE A 345 3.91 -6.87 16.09
N ASP A 346 3.56 -6.78 17.38
CA ASP A 346 3.70 -5.55 18.16
C ASP A 346 5.13 -5.03 18.04
N TYR A 347 5.30 -3.77 17.60
CA TYR A 347 6.60 -3.29 17.15
C TYR A 347 7.66 -3.37 18.25
N ASN A 348 7.31 -2.98 19.48
CA ASN A 348 8.23 -3.04 20.61
C ASN A 348 8.64 -4.48 20.98
N ASP A 349 7.77 -5.47 20.79
CA ASP A 349 8.15 -6.88 20.98
C ASP A 349 9.13 -7.33 19.89
N LEU A 350 8.88 -6.96 18.63
CA LEU A 350 9.80 -7.26 17.55
C LEU A 350 11.17 -6.62 17.81
N MET A 351 11.20 -5.34 18.20
CA MET A 351 12.46 -4.64 18.51
C MET A 351 13.21 -5.25 19.70
N LEU A 352 12.51 -5.79 20.70
CA LEU A 352 13.12 -6.51 21.81
C LEU A 352 13.82 -7.79 21.34
N GLU A 353 13.15 -8.61 20.52
CA GLU A 353 13.73 -9.84 19.97
C GLU A 353 14.94 -9.53 19.08
N LEU A 354 14.87 -8.46 18.28
CA LEU A 354 15.99 -7.96 17.48
C LEU A 354 17.17 -7.51 18.35
N ALA A 355 16.89 -6.82 19.47
CA ALA A 355 17.93 -6.38 20.40
C ALA A 355 18.63 -7.56 21.09
N GLN A 356 17.90 -8.64 21.35
CA GLN A 356 18.43 -9.90 21.90
C GLN A 356 19.23 -10.72 20.89
N GLY A 357 19.23 -10.33 19.62
CA GLY A 357 19.91 -11.07 18.56
C GLY A 357 19.21 -12.38 18.19
N ALA A 358 17.88 -12.45 18.38
CA ALA A 358 17.09 -13.62 17.99
C ALA A 358 17.25 -13.88 16.48
N GLY A 359 17.53 -15.13 16.11
CA GLY A 359 17.67 -15.53 14.70
C GLY A 359 16.35 -15.57 13.94
N GLU A 360 15.21 -15.65 14.64
CA GLU A 360 13.87 -15.63 14.05
C GLU A 360 12.93 -14.81 14.96
N PRO A 361 13.05 -13.47 14.99
CA PRO A 361 12.41 -12.61 15.98
C PRO A 361 10.87 -12.63 15.90
N TRP A 362 10.30 -13.13 14.81
CA TRP A 362 8.87 -13.30 14.63
C TRP A 362 8.27 -14.53 15.31
N ARG A 363 9.08 -15.46 15.81
CA ARG A 363 8.60 -16.72 16.42
C ARG A 363 8.17 -16.57 17.87
N ARG A 364 8.37 -15.41 18.48
CA ARG A 364 7.88 -15.08 19.84
C ARG A 364 6.39 -15.35 20.02
N TYR A 365 5.61 -15.28 18.94
CA TYR A 365 4.17 -15.49 18.91
C TYR A 365 3.74 -16.83 18.32
N ASP A 366 4.67 -17.76 18.08
CA ASP A 366 4.33 -19.12 17.68
C ASP A 366 3.73 -19.86 18.88
N THR A 367 2.68 -20.64 18.63
CA THR A 367 2.03 -21.48 19.62
C THR A 367 2.39 -22.93 19.34
N ASP A 368 2.77 -23.66 20.38
CA ASP A 368 3.09 -25.09 20.27
C ASP A 368 1.92 -25.87 19.63
N GLY A 369 2.25 -26.75 18.68
CA GLY A 369 1.27 -27.54 17.93
C GLY A 369 0.53 -26.78 16.82
N GLN A 370 0.76 -25.48 16.66
CA GLN A 370 0.23 -24.70 15.53
C GLN A 370 1.30 -24.46 14.47
N ARG A 371 0.87 -24.18 13.23
CA ARG A 371 1.76 -23.65 12.19
C ARG A 371 2.35 -22.29 12.62
N PRO A 372 3.59 -21.95 12.22
CA PRO A 372 4.19 -20.66 12.52
C PRO A 372 3.27 -19.50 12.15
N LEU A 373 3.18 -18.49 13.02
CA LEU A 373 2.23 -17.39 12.82
C LEU A 373 2.53 -16.59 11.55
N LEU A 374 3.82 -16.45 11.19
CA LEU A 374 4.23 -15.79 9.95
C LEU A 374 3.70 -16.49 8.69
N GLU A 375 3.71 -17.82 8.65
CA GLU A 375 3.16 -18.56 7.51
C GLU A 375 1.64 -18.39 7.41
N ARG A 376 0.95 -18.43 8.55
CA ARG A 376 -0.48 -18.15 8.63
C ARG A 376 -0.79 -16.72 8.19
N TRP A 377 0.04 -15.75 8.54
CA TRP A 377 -0.09 -14.36 8.09
C TRP A 377 0.02 -14.21 6.57
N VAL A 378 1.03 -14.84 5.96
CA VAL A 378 1.20 -14.84 4.50
C VAL A 378 -0.03 -15.44 3.81
N GLU A 379 -0.56 -16.56 4.31
CA GLU A 379 -1.77 -17.19 3.76
C GLU A 379 -3.04 -16.32 3.96
N ALA A 380 -3.14 -15.65 5.10
CA ALA A 380 -4.27 -14.80 5.46
C ALA A 380 -4.34 -13.51 4.61
N THR A 381 -3.18 -12.98 4.21
CA THR A 381 -3.05 -11.76 3.39
C THR A 381 -3.01 -12.02 1.89
N ALA A 382 -2.97 -13.29 1.47
CA ALA A 382 -3.04 -13.67 0.07
C ALA A 382 -4.37 -13.25 -0.58
N LYS A 383 -4.40 -13.26 -1.92
CA LYS A 383 -5.60 -12.94 -2.70
C LYS A 383 -6.79 -13.77 -2.24
N THR A 384 -7.96 -13.15 -2.18
CA THR A 384 -9.20 -13.81 -1.79
C THR A 384 -9.51 -14.93 -2.80
N PRO A 385 -9.74 -16.18 -2.36
CA PRO A 385 -10.12 -17.27 -3.25
C PRO A 385 -11.40 -16.95 -4.04
N ASP A 386 -11.49 -17.50 -5.25
CA ASP A 386 -12.70 -17.41 -6.06
C ASP A 386 -13.92 -17.99 -5.30
N GLY A 387 -15.07 -17.33 -5.43
CA GLY A 387 -16.31 -17.72 -4.75
C GLY A 387 -16.51 -17.11 -3.36
N ILE A 388 -15.49 -16.49 -2.75
CA ILE A 388 -15.66 -15.71 -1.51
C ILE A 388 -15.74 -14.22 -1.86
N ALA A 389 -16.88 -13.59 -1.57
CA ALA A 389 -17.04 -12.16 -1.81
C ALA A 389 -16.07 -11.32 -0.94
N LYS A 390 -15.38 -10.36 -1.56
CA LYS A 390 -14.45 -9.45 -0.89
C LYS A 390 -15.20 -8.63 0.18
N GLY A 391 -14.68 -8.61 1.40
CA GLY A 391 -15.28 -7.98 2.57
C GLY A 391 -16.41 -8.77 3.22
N SER A 392 -16.81 -9.93 2.69
CA SER A 392 -17.86 -10.73 3.32
C SER A 392 -17.49 -11.22 4.72
N THR A 393 -18.49 -11.58 5.51
CA THR A 393 -18.31 -12.27 6.80
C THR A 393 -17.52 -13.57 6.63
N GLU A 394 -17.74 -14.31 5.54
CA GLU A 394 -16.99 -15.54 5.25
C GLU A 394 -15.50 -15.26 5.00
N GLN A 395 -15.14 -14.17 4.31
CA GLN A 395 -13.73 -13.80 4.18
C GLN A 395 -13.08 -13.52 5.55
N LYS A 396 -13.79 -12.80 6.43
CA LYS A 396 -13.29 -12.47 7.77
C LYS A 396 -13.09 -13.74 8.61
N LEU A 397 -14.06 -14.66 8.57
CA LEU A 397 -13.98 -15.96 9.24
C LEU A 397 -12.83 -16.80 8.70
N ARG A 398 -12.66 -16.89 7.38
CA ARG A 398 -11.51 -17.58 6.77
C ARG A 398 -10.19 -17.02 7.30
N ILE A 399 -10.01 -15.70 7.29
CA ILE A 399 -8.78 -15.06 7.77
C ILE A 399 -8.58 -15.38 9.27
N ASN A 400 -9.63 -15.29 10.08
CA ASN A 400 -9.53 -15.60 11.52
C ASN A 400 -9.18 -17.07 11.79
N ARG A 401 -9.78 -18.01 11.06
CA ARG A 401 -9.49 -19.45 11.16
C ARG A 401 -8.04 -19.76 10.80
N ILE A 402 -7.53 -19.13 9.73
CA ILE A 402 -6.11 -19.24 9.34
C ILE A 402 -5.24 -18.71 10.48
N LEU A 403 -5.46 -17.47 10.94
CA LEU A 403 -4.58 -16.82 11.93
C LEU A 403 -4.65 -17.45 13.31
N SER A 404 -5.81 -17.88 13.77
CA SER A 404 -5.97 -18.55 15.07
C SER A 404 -5.49 -20.01 15.04
N GLY A 405 -5.36 -20.61 13.85
CA GLY A 405 -5.10 -22.04 13.71
C GLY A 405 -6.30 -22.92 14.09
N ASN A 406 -7.48 -22.33 14.30
CA ASN A 406 -8.71 -23.04 14.64
C ASN A 406 -9.66 -23.05 13.43
N PRO A 407 -9.82 -24.17 12.71
CA PRO A 407 -10.70 -24.25 11.55
C PRO A 407 -12.18 -24.06 11.89
N SER A 408 -12.56 -24.25 13.16
CA SER A 408 -13.91 -24.04 13.68
C SER A 408 -14.11 -22.67 14.32
N ALA A 409 -13.14 -21.75 14.21
CA ALA A 409 -13.31 -20.40 14.71
C ALA A 409 -14.52 -19.72 14.03
N ASP A 410 -15.30 -19.03 14.85
CA ASP A 410 -16.55 -18.36 14.46
C ASP A 410 -16.69 -17.02 15.21
N ILE A 411 -17.72 -16.24 14.86
CA ILE A 411 -18.14 -15.09 15.64
C ILE A 411 -18.39 -15.53 17.08
N ARG A 412 -17.74 -14.83 18.02
CA ARG A 412 -17.85 -15.13 19.44
C ARG A 412 -19.30 -14.99 19.90
N ASN A 413 -19.64 -15.76 20.92
CA ASN A 413 -20.97 -15.79 21.50
C ASN A 413 -20.95 -15.40 22.99
N THR A 414 -19.78 -15.02 23.52
CA THR A 414 -19.59 -14.55 24.89
C THR A 414 -19.15 -13.07 24.91
N PRO A 415 -19.52 -12.31 25.95
CA PRO A 415 -18.96 -10.97 26.18
C PRO A 415 -17.44 -11.01 26.39
N ILE A 416 -16.75 -9.95 25.98
CA ILE A 416 -15.32 -9.75 26.25
C ILE A 416 -15.15 -8.40 26.92
N VAL A 417 -14.45 -8.41 28.04
CA VAL A 417 -14.07 -7.19 28.76
C VAL A 417 -12.55 -7.05 28.70
N ALA A 418 -12.10 -5.96 28.10
CA ALA A 418 -10.70 -5.56 28.13
C ALA A 418 -10.42 -4.76 29.40
N GLY A 419 -9.55 -5.32 30.23
CA GLY A 419 -8.97 -4.69 31.41
C GLY A 419 -7.46 -4.94 31.43
N GLY A 420 -6.71 -4.07 32.10
CA GLY A 420 -5.27 -4.22 32.27
C GLY A 420 -4.90 -4.89 33.59
N ASP A 421 -3.60 -4.87 33.89
CA ASP A 421 -2.99 -5.46 35.08
C ASP A 421 -3.19 -4.64 36.36
N ILE A 422 -3.75 -3.43 36.27
CA ILE A 422 -3.96 -2.53 37.41
C ILE A 422 -5.31 -2.87 38.06
N MET A 423 -5.25 -3.60 39.18
CA MET A 423 -6.45 -4.03 39.91
C MET A 423 -6.97 -2.91 40.83
N VAL A 424 -8.25 -2.56 40.68
CA VAL A 424 -9.01 -1.74 41.64
C VAL A 424 -10.21 -2.56 42.10
N GLY A 425 -10.18 -3.01 43.35
CA GLY A 425 -11.10 -4.05 43.83
C GLY A 425 -10.92 -5.36 43.06
N ALA A 426 -12.02 -5.93 42.56
CA ALA A 426 -12.02 -7.16 41.74
C ALA A 426 -11.90 -6.90 40.22
N LYS A 427 -11.72 -5.65 39.80
CA LYS A 427 -11.69 -5.25 38.39
C LYS A 427 -10.28 -4.86 37.96
N GLY A 428 -9.84 -5.37 36.82
CA GLY A 428 -8.60 -4.95 36.15
C GLY A 428 -8.83 -3.78 35.20
N TYR A 429 -7.87 -2.85 35.18
CA TYR A 429 -7.83 -1.64 34.38
C TYR A 429 -6.44 -1.44 33.74
N TYR A 430 -6.39 -0.71 32.64
CA TYR A 430 -5.14 -0.25 32.02
C TYR A 430 -5.05 1.27 32.11
N ARG A 431 -3.84 1.81 32.15
CA ARG A 431 -3.61 3.25 32.23
C ARG A 431 -3.84 3.91 30.87
N ILE A 432 -4.56 5.02 30.87
CA ILE A 432 -4.81 5.86 29.69
C ILE A 432 -4.61 7.33 30.00
N THR A 433 -4.30 8.10 28.98
CA THR A 433 -4.24 9.55 28.98
C THR A 433 -5.64 10.16 28.88
N GLU A 434 -5.77 11.45 29.23
CA GLU A 434 -6.99 12.25 28.99
C GLU A 434 -7.47 12.17 27.54
N PHE A 435 -6.55 12.06 26.60
CA PHE A 435 -6.86 12.04 25.17
C PHE A 435 -7.47 10.70 24.75
N GLU A 436 -6.85 9.59 25.16
CA GLU A 436 -7.35 8.23 24.89
C GLU A 436 -8.69 7.97 25.60
N LYS A 437 -8.87 8.53 26.81
CA LYS A 437 -10.17 8.57 27.51
C LYS A 437 -11.28 9.11 26.61
N ARG A 438 -11.05 10.25 25.94
CA ARG A 438 -12.05 10.86 25.06
C ARG A 438 -12.34 10.03 23.82
N ALA A 439 -11.34 9.33 23.29
CA ALA A 439 -11.53 8.43 22.16
C ALA A 439 -12.41 7.22 22.56
N LEU A 440 -12.11 6.61 23.70
CA LEU A 440 -12.90 5.50 24.25
C LEU A 440 -14.34 5.91 24.57
N GLU A 441 -14.54 7.05 25.23
CA GLU A 441 -15.88 7.57 25.54
C GLU A 441 -16.71 7.90 24.29
N ALA A 442 -16.04 8.37 23.22
CA ALA A 442 -16.68 8.68 21.94
C ALA A 442 -16.95 7.44 21.07
N ASN A 443 -16.38 6.29 21.41
CA ASN A 443 -16.59 5.07 20.64
C ASN A 443 -18.05 4.59 20.82
N PRO A 444 -18.83 4.46 19.72
CA PRO A 444 -20.24 4.12 19.85
C PRO A 444 -20.49 2.66 20.20
N TYR A 445 -19.47 1.78 20.05
CA TYR A 445 -19.61 0.35 20.28
C TYR A 445 -19.22 -0.08 21.71
N LEU A 446 -18.31 0.65 22.35
CA LEU A 446 -17.71 0.22 23.62
C LEU A 446 -18.50 0.72 24.83
N SER A 447 -18.72 -0.16 25.80
CA SER A 447 -19.15 0.25 27.14
C SER A 447 -17.92 0.50 27.99
N VAL A 448 -17.70 1.74 28.44
CA VAL A 448 -16.45 2.16 29.08
C VAL A 448 -16.65 2.48 30.57
N GLU A 449 -15.70 2.06 31.39
CA GLU A 449 -15.58 2.41 32.81
C GLU A 449 -14.20 3.06 33.02
N ILE A 450 -14.20 4.32 33.45
CA ILE A 450 -12.98 5.12 33.57
C ILE A 450 -12.95 5.79 34.94
N ILE A 451 -11.85 5.60 35.67
CA ILE A 451 -11.61 6.21 36.99
C ILE A 451 -10.29 6.99 36.98
N PRO A 452 -10.11 8.00 37.85
CA PRO A 452 -8.81 8.66 38.01
C PRO A 452 -7.73 7.67 38.44
N ASP A 453 -6.52 7.77 37.88
CA ASP A 453 -5.40 6.93 38.33
C ASP A 453 -4.89 7.44 39.70
N PRO A 454 -5.02 6.64 40.79
CA PRO A 454 -4.61 7.08 42.12
C PRO A 454 -3.09 7.25 42.25
N THR A 455 -2.32 6.69 41.32
CA THR A 455 -0.85 6.80 41.28
C THR A 455 -0.36 7.97 40.43
N ALA A 456 -1.27 8.69 39.76
CA ALA A 456 -0.91 9.85 38.95
C ALA A 456 -0.39 11.00 39.83
N ARG A 457 0.68 11.66 39.38
CA ARG A 457 1.18 12.87 40.06
C ARG A 457 0.12 13.98 39.96
N LYS A 458 0.06 14.92 40.93
CA LYS A 458 -0.92 16.03 41.00
C LYS A 458 -1.13 16.86 39.72
N LYS A 459 -0.19 16.82 38.76
CA LYS A 459 -0.27 17.54 37.48
C LYS A 459 -0.47 16.64 36.26
N GLN A 460 -0.48 15.32 36.43
CA GLN A 460 -0.69 14.35 35.35
C GLN A 460 -2.17 13.97 35.30
N ARG A 461 -2.82 14.24 34.16
CA ARG A 461 -4.19 13.80 33.89
C ARG A 461 -4.16 12.40 33.29
N LEU A 462 -3.95 11.41 34.16
CA LEU A 462 -3.97 9.98 33.84
C LEU A 462 -5.19 9.32 34.47
N TYR A 463 -5.71 8.33 33.77
CA TYR A 463 -6.91 7.59 34.13
C TYR A 463 -6.64 6.09 34.03
N LEU A 464 -7.48 5.30 34.70
CA LEU A 464 -7.56 3.86 34.56
C LEU A 464 -8.82 3.54 33.76
N GLY A 465 -8.65 2.95 32.57
CA GLY A 465 -9.70 2.54 31.67
C GLY A 465 -9.97 1.05 31.73
N ARG A 466 -11.23 0.69 31.53
CA ARG A 466 -11.74 -0.66 31.31
C ARG A 466 -12.89 -0.54 30.31
N HIS A 467 -13.01 -1.48 29.37
CA HIS A 467 -14.12 -1.46 28.44
C HIS A 467 -14.64 -2.85 28.09
N GLU A 468 -15.92 -2.92 27.78
CA GLU A 468 -16.59 -4.11 27.28
C GLU A 468 -16.98 -3.90 25.81
N TYR A 469 -16.65 -4.90 24.98
CA TYR A 469 -17.01 -4.93 23.57
C TYR A 469 -18.50 -5.27 23.38
N PRO A 470 -19.09 -4.97 22.21
CA PRO A 470 -20.49 -5.27 21.94
C PRO A 470 -20.89 -6.70 22.28
N SER A 471 -22.04 -6.84 22.95
CA SER A 471 -22.73 -8.10 23.21
C SER A 471 -24.22 -7.84 23.32
N ALA A 472 -25.04 -8.88 23.41
CA ALA A 472 -26.47 -8.70 23.67
C ALA A 472 -26.69 -7.94 25.00
N LYS A 473 -25.83 -8.15 26.00
CA LYS A 473 -25.91 -7.49 27.32
C LYS A 473 -25.68 -5.97 27.27
N THR A 474 -24.84 -5.50 26.35
CA THR A 474 -24.45 -4.08 26.25
C THR A 474 -25.18 -3.32 25.14
N TYR A 475 -26.19 -3.93 24.51
CA TYR A 475 -26.81 -3.40 23.29
C TYR A 475 -27.35 -1.97 23.40
N ARG A 476 -27.79 -1.55 24.58
CA ARG A 476 -28.26 -0.18 24.85
C ARG A 476 -27.25 0.89 24.45
N LYS A 477 -25.94 0.60 24.54
CA LYS A 477 -24.87 1.53 24.16
C LYS A 477 -24.85 1.86 22.66
N PHE A 478 -25.25 0.90 21.83
CA PHE A 478 -25.20 0.98 20.36
C PHE A 478 -26.56 0.67 19.71
N GLU A 479 -27.65 0.87 20.44
CA GLU A 479 -29.02 0.54 20.01
C GLU A 479 -29.39 1.25 18.69
N ASN A 480 -28.89 2.48 18.50
CA ASN A 480 -29.07 3.28 17.28
C ASN A 480 -28.31 2.74 16.05
N LEU A 481 -27.43 1.77 16.23
CA LEU A 481 -26.67 1.11 15.16
C LEU A 481 -27.26 -0.26 14.78
N LEU A 482 -28.33 -0.69 15.43
CA LEU A 482 -29.01 -1.96 15.18
C LEU A 482 -30.29 -1.77 14.36
N SER A 483 -30.80 -2.85 13.75
CA SER A 483 -32.11 -2.78 13.08
C SER A 483 -33.26 -2.70 14.10
N PRO A 484 -34.39 -2.07 13.75
CA PRO A 484 -35.56 -2.01 14.64
C PRO A 484 -36.04 -3.39 15.12
N GLU A 485 -35.94 -4.41 14.28
CA GLU A 485 -36.35 -5.78 14.59
C GLU A 485 -35.43 -6.39 15.64
N LEU A 486 -34.11 -6.26 15.47
CA LEU A 486 -33.14 -6.79 16.43
C LEU A 486 -33.22 -6.04 17.77
N VAL A 487 -33.47 -4.73 17.75
CA VAL A 487 -33.72 -3.94 18.97
C VAL A 487 -34.96 -4.43 19.72
N THR A 488 -36.03 -4.75 18.99
CA THR A 488 -37.27 -5.28 19.59
C THR A 488 -37.02 -6.64 20.26
N GLU A 489 -36.29 -7.53 19.60
CA GLU A 489 -35.87 -8.82 20.15
C GLU A 489 -34.98 -8.67 21.39
N LEU A 490 -34.01 -7.76 21.37
CA LEU A 490 -33.12 -7.48 22.51
C LEU A 490 -33.90 -6.92 23.71
N ARG A 491 -34.87 -6.01 23.49
CA ARG A 491 -35.74 -5.50 24.55
C ARG A 491 -36.61 -6.60 25.17
N ALA A 492 -37.13 -7.51 24.35
CA ALA A 492 -37.87 -8.67 24.84
C ALA A 492 -36.97 -9.61 25.67
N ALA A 493 -35.73 -9.85 25.21
CA ALA A 493 -34.75 -10.64 25.94
C ALA A 493 -34.33 -9.97 27.26
N GLU A 494 -34.19 -8.64 27.30
CA GLU A 494 -33.94 -7.85 28.50
C GLU A 494 -35.08 -8.00 29.52
N ALA A 495 -36.33 -7.81 29.08
CA ALA A 495 -37.51 -7.99 29.93
C ALA A 495 -37.64 -9.42 30.48
N ALA A 496 -37.19 -10.42 29.72
CA ALA A 496 -37.18 -11.82 30.12
C ALA A 496 -35.94 -12.23 30.94
N GLY A 497 -34.96 -11.34 31.14
CA GLY A 497 -33.70 -11.68 31.82
C GLY A 497 -32.80 -12.66 31.05
N THR A 498 -32.90 -12.70 29.71
CA THR A 498 -32.22 -13.68 28.83
C THR A 498 -31.17 -13.06 27.91
N LEU A 499 -30.69 -11.85 28.20
CA LEU A 499 -29.63 -11.18 27.42
C LEU A 499 -28.29 -11.94 27.41
N GLU A 500 -28.08 -12.87 28.35
CA GLU A 500 -26.87 -13.72 28.36
C GLU A 500 -26.95 -14.89 27.37
N ASN A 501 -28.01 -14.95 26.55
CA ASN A 501 -28.11 -15.91 25.45
C ASN A 501 -26.98 -15.70 24.42
N SER A 502 -26.19 -16.75 24.23
CA SER A 502 -25.02 -16.76 23.36
C SER A 502 -25.36 -16.52 21.89
N GLU A 503 -26.48 -17.07 21.40
CA GLU A 503 -26.92 -16.87 20.01
C GLU A 503 -27.34 -15.42 19.75
N LEU A 504 -27.93 -14.77 20.75
CA LEU A 504 -28.32 -13.36 20.63
C LEU A 504 -27.08 -12.46 20.51
N THR A 505 -26.01 -12.76 21.26
CA THR A 505 -24.72 -12.07 21.11
C THR A 505 -24.13 -12.29 19.72
N ARG A 506 -24.15 -13.53 19.20
CA ARG A 506 -23.66 -13.81 17.84
C ARG A 506 -24.47 -13.04 16.79
N LYS A 507 -25.80 -12.98 16.93
CA LYS A 507 -26.71 -12.24 16.04
C LYS A 507 -26.40 -10.74 16.04
N VAL A 508 -26.18 -10.15 17.22
CA VAL A 508 -25.77 -8.74 17.36
C VAL A 508 -24.46 -8.48 16.62
N LEU A 509 -23.44 -9.31 16.85
CA LEU A 509 -22.14 -9.13 16.22
C LEU A 509 -22.19 -9.32 14.70
N GLY A 510 -22.91 -10.35 14.22
CA GLY A 510 -23.14 -10.57 12.80
C GLY A 510 -23.79 -9.36 12.13
N PHE A 511 -24.83 -8.80 12.76
CA PHE A 511 -25.49 -7.59 12.27
C PHE A 511 -24.53 -6.39 12.21
N LEU A 512 -23.76 -6.14 13.27
CA LEU A 512 -22.81 -5.02 13.31
C LEU A 512 -21.69 -5.15 12.26
N ILE A 513 -21.21 -6.37 11.98
CA ILE A 513 -20.21 -6.60 10.92
C ILE A 513 -20.80 -6.26 9.55
N GLU A 514 -22.02 -6.75 9.26
CA GLU A 514 -22.70 -6.48 8.00
C GLU A 514 -23.05 -5.01 7.83
N SER A 515 -23.45 -4.33 8.90
CA SER A 515 -23.81 -2.93 8.86
C SER A 515 -22.60 -2.09 8.48
N VAL A 516 -21.41 -2.35 9.03
CA VAL A 516 -20.15 -1.66 8.64
C VAL A 516 -19.85 -1.83 7.15
N GLU A 517 -20.11 -3.00 6.57
CA GLU A 517 -19.89 -3.20 5.13
C GLU A 517 -20.90 -2.47 4.26
N LYS A 518 -22.17 -2.43 4.67
CA LYS A 518 -23.28 -1.82 3.93
C LYS A 518 -23.35 -0.30 4.10
N SER A 519 -22.98 0.24 5.26
CA SER A 519 -23.28 1.62 5.66
C SER A 519 -22.36 2.67 5.06
N ASP A 520 -21.32 2.28 4.33
CA ASP A 520 -20.16 3.17 4.18
C ASP A 520 -19.52 3.14 2.79
N SER A 521 -20.29 3.56 1.78
CA SER A 521 -19.76 3.84 0.43
C SER A 521 -18.70 4.96 0.41
N GLY A 522 -18.55 5.72 1.52
CA GLY A 522 -17.57 6.78 1.69
C GLY A 522 -16.52 6.55 2.80
N ALA A 523 -16.51 5.39 3.48
CA ALA A 523 -15.43 5.08 4.42
C ALA A 523 -14.16 4.66 3.70
N THR A 524 -13.05 5.17 4.22
CA THR A 524 -11.73 4.63 3.90
C THR A 524 -11.57 3.21 4.43
N GLY A 525 -10.60 2.47 3.89
CA GLY A 525 -10.18 1.19 4.47
C GLY A 525 -9.83 1.32 5.96
N TYR A 526 -9.27 2.46 6.39
CA TYR A 526 -8.96 2.73 7.79
C TYR A 526 -10.21 2.88 8.66
N GLY A 527 -11.24 3.60 8.18
CA GLY A 527 -12.49 3.76 8.90
C GLY A 527 -13.21 2.44 9.14
N LYS A 528 -13.25 1.56 8.12
CA LYS A 528 -13.78 0.19 8.27
C LYS A 528 -12.96 -0.63 9.26
N TYR A 529 -11.63 -0.58 9.16
CA TYR A 529 -10.71 -1.28 10.05
C TYR A 529 -10.96 -0.94 11.53
N GLN A 530 -11.00 0.35 11.91
CA GLN A 530 -11.25 0.75 13.30
C GLN A 530 -12.63 0.34 13.82
N LYS A 531 -13.67 0.41 12.98
CA LYS A 531 -15.01 -0.05 13.35
C LYS A 531 -15.03 -1.54 13.67
N PHE A 532 -14.38 -2.37 12.86
CA PHE A 532 -14.29 -3.80 13.13
C PHE A 532 -13.55 -4.13 14.43
N LEU A 533 -12.50 -3.39 14.75
CA LEU A 533 -11.79 -3.56 16.02
C LEU A 533 -12.62 -3.14 17.23
N SER A 534 -13.43 -2.09 17.08
CA SER A 534 -14.36 -1.65 18.11
C SER A 534 -15.50 -2.65 18.34
N ILE A 535 -15.86 -3.43 17.32
CA ILE A 535 -16.85 -4.51 17.43
C ILE A 535 -16.22 -5.76 18.06
N HIS A 536 -14.97 -6.08 17.71
CA HIS A 536 -14.22 -7.23 18.21
C HIS A 536 -15.05 -8.54 18.11
N PRO A 537 -15.43 -9.00 16.90
CA PRO A 537 -16.37 -10.10 16.73
C PRO A 537 -15.81 -11.50 16.98
N PHE A 538 -14.49 -11.69 17.06
CA PHE A 538 -13.89 -13.01 17.32
C PHE A 538 -13.43 -13.12 18.77
N SER A 539 -13.21 -14.33 19.27
CA SER A 539 -12.71 -14.53 20.64
C SER A 539 -11.26 -14.07 20.82
N ASP A 540 -10.47 -14.16 19.75
CA ASP A 540 -9.05 -13.79 19.73
C ASP A 540 -8.61 -13.40 18.31
N TYR A 541 -7.40 -12.85 18.17
CA TYR A 541 -6.76 -12.44 16.92
C TYR A 541 -7.49 -11.34 16.14
N ASN A 542 -8.41 -10.57 16.74
CA ASN A 542 -9.16 -9.51 16.06
C ASN A 542 -8.26 -8.48 15.39
N GLY A 543 -7.27 -7.94 16.13
CA GLY A 543 -6.25 -7.04 15.59
C GLY A 543 -5.61 -7.57 14.31
N ARG A 544 -5.04 -8.79 14.39
CA ARG A 544 -4.37 -9.42 13.24
C ARG A 544 -5.34 -9.76 12.11
N THR A 545 -6.56 -10.20 12.43
CA THR A 545 -7.58 -10.54 11.44
C THR A 545 -7.95 -9.33 10.59
N PHE A 546 -8.22 -8.19 11.21
CA PHE A 546 -8.63 -7.00 10.46
C PHE A 546 -7.46 -6.30 9.77
N ARG A 547 -6.23 -6.43 10.28
CA ARG A 547 -5.04 -5.99 9.54
C ARG A 547 -4.79 -6.84 8.30
N ALA A 548 -4.93 -8.17 8.41
CA ALA A 548 -4.81 -9.06 7.26
C ALA A 548 -5.92 -8.82 6.23
N LEU A 549 -7.16 -8.59 6.68
CA LEU A 549 -8.27 -8.19 5.81
C LEU A 549 -7.97 -6.86 5.11
N TYR A 550 -7.50 -5.85 5.85
CA TYR A 550 -7.12 -4.56 5.28
C TYR A 550 -6.07 -4.74 4.18
N GLN A 551 -5.02 -5.53 4.42
CA GLN A 551 -3.97 -5.78 3.44
C GLN A 551 -4.48 -6.55 2.22
N ALA A 552 -5.29 -7.60 2.41
CA ALA A 552 -5.90 -8.33 1.30
C ALA A 552 -6.85 -7.45 0.47
N GLN A 553 -7.44 -6.41 1.07
CA GLN A 553 -8.37 -5.52 0.39
C GLN A 553 -7.71 -4.34 -0.32
N ASN A 554 -6.65 -3.78 0.27
CA ASN A 554 -6.02 -2.54 -0.18
C ASN A 554 -4.64 -2.79 -0.82
N GLU A 555 -4.19 -4.04 -0.87
CA GLU A 555 -2.89 -4.47 -1.44
C GLU A 555 -1.69 -3.75 -0.79
N LYS A 556 -1.89 -3.23 0.43
CA LYS A 556 -0.87 -2.55 1.23
C LYS A 556 -1.01 -2.91 2.70
N PRO A 557 0.10 -3.14 3.42
CA PRO A 557 0.05 -3.44 4.85
C PRO A 557 -0.36 -2.22 5.67
N LEU A 558 -1.03 -2.46 6.80
CA LEU A 558 -1.21 -1.44 7.84
C LEU A 558 -0.11 -1.61 8.88
N PHE A 559 0.75 -0.61 9.02
CA PHE A 559 1.81 -0.57 10.02
C PHE A 559 1.51 0.50 11.05
N LEU A 560 1.64 0.14 12.33
CA LEU A 560 1.58 1.05 13.47
C LEU A 560 2.70 0.65 14.43
N ARG A 561 3.34 1.65 15.05
CA ARG A 561 4.28 1.39 16.15
C ARG A 561 3.54 0.81 17.36
N ASP A 562 2.39 1.40 17.68
CA ASP A 562 1.49 0.95 18.74
C ASP A 562 0.16 0.58 18.09
N PHE A 563 -0.17 -0.71 18.07
CA PHE A 563 -1.43 -1.15 17.49
C PHE A 563 -2.62 -0.73 18.34
N ASP A 564 -2.50 -0.49 19.64
CA ASP A 564 -3.64 -0.10 20.48
C ASP A 564 -4.20 1.29 20.11
N HIS A 565 -3.43 2.10 19.38
CA HIS A 565 -3.90 3.34 18.76
C HIS A 565 -5.07 3.14 17.79
N ASP A 566 -5.27 1.93 17.26
CA ASP A 566 -6.44 1.65 16.43
C ASP A 566 -7.77 1.72 17.19
N LEU A 567 -7.73 1.58 18.51
CA LEU A 567 -8.87 1.75 19.42
C LEU A 567 -8.82 3.08 20.19
N PHE A 568 -7.61 3.54 20.53
CA PHE A 568 -7.42 4.72 21.38
C PHE A 568 -7.32 6.06 20.63
N LEU A 569 -7.41 6.03 19.30
CA LEU A 569 -7.52 7.21 18.46
C LEU A 569 -8.90 7.29 17.80
N LYS A 570 -9.45 8.51 17.71
CA LYS A 570 -10.61 8.78 16.84
C LYS A 570 -10.20 8.68 15.35
N PRO A 571 -11.13 8.48 14.42
CA PRO A 571 -10.81 8.36 12.99
C PRO A 571 -9.93 9.49 12.42
N GLU A 572 -10.21 10.73 12.80
CA GLU A 572 -9.45 11.92 12.38
C GLU A 572 -8.01 11.96 12.93
N GLN A 573 -7.73 11.19 13.98
CA GLN A 573 -6.40 11.05 14.60
C GLN A 573 -5.69 9.80 14.10
N PHE A 574 -6.44 8.72 13.88
CA PHE A 574 -5.94 7.45 13.40
C PHE A 574 -5.45 7.52 11.95
N ILE A 575 -6.17 8.23 11.07
CA ILE A 575 -5.77 8.34 9.66
C ILE A 575 -4.34 8.93 9.53
N PRO A 576 -4.00 10.08 10.14
CA PRO A 576 -2.63 10.58 10.15
C PRO A 576 -1.61 9.59 10.74
N GLU A 577 -1.98 8.88 11.81
CA GLU A 577 -1.11 7.88 12.44
C GLU A 577 -0.81 6.71 11.50
N ALA A 578 -1.83 6.17 10.83
CA ALA A 578 -1.71 5.08 9.87
C ALA A 578 -0.91 5.50 8.62
N LEU A 579 -1.13 6.72 8.11
CA LEU A 579 -0.34 7.30 7.02
C LEU A 579 1.13 7.50 7.43
N ASN A 580 1.37 7.88 8.68
CA ASN A 580 2.74 7.99 9.18
C ASN A 580 3.41 6.62 9.28
N GLY A 581 2.69 5.61 9.75
CA GLY A 581 3.16 4.23 9.78
C GLY A 581 3.46 3.68 8.39
N GLU A 582 2.64 4.00 7.38
CA GLU A 582 2.91 3.69 5.97
C GLU A 582 4.27 4.26 5.53
N GLY A 583 4.51 5.55 5.79
CA GLY A 583 5.79 6.20 5.49
C GLY A 583 6.98 5.60 6.25
N GLN A 584 6.80 5.20 7.52
CA GLN A 584 7.83 4.55 8.32
C GLN A 584 8.20 3.18 7.75
N LEU A 585 7.22 2.35 7.43
CA LEU A 585 7.45 1.02 6.84
C LEU A 585 8.16 1.13 5.47
N LEU A 586 7.78 2.12 4.66
CA LEU A 586 8.43 2.42 3.39
C LEU A 586 9.92 2.75 3.58
N ALA A 587 10.24 3.67 4.50
CA ALA A 587 11.62 4.03 4.80
C ALA A 587 12.44 2.83 5.27
N ILE A 588 11.87 1.99 6.13
CA ILE A 588 12.50 0.76 6.61
C ILE A 588 12.79 -0.19 5.45
N ARG A 589 11.79 -0.51 4.61
CA ARG A 589 11.95 -1.46 3.49
C ARG A 589 12.96 -0.98 2.46
N GLN A 590 12.96 0.31 2.16
CA GLN A 590 13.94 0.91 1.26
C GLN A 590 15.36 0.70 1.79
N LYS A 591 15.58 0.92 3.09
CA LYS A 591 16.89 0.73 3.74
C LYS A 591 17.29 -0.74 3.85
N MET A 592 16.33 -1.65 3.98
CA MET A 592 16.60 -3.09 3.86
C MET A 592 17.11 -3.46 2.47
N LEU A 593 16.51 -2.92 1.40
CA LEU A 593 16.97 -3.19 0.04
C LEU A 593 18.36 -2.60 -0.22
N GLU A 594 18.62 -1.38 0.25
CA GLU A 594 19.95 -0.77 0.18
C GLU A 594 21.02 -1.61 0.90
N GLU A 595 20.69 -2.13 2.09
CA GLU A 595 21.60 -3.00 2.84
C GLU A 595 21.82 -4.36 2.16
N HIS A 596 20.76 -4.96 1.62
CA HIS A 596 20.86 -6.19 0.85
C HIS A 596 21.73 -6.01 -0.40
N ALA A 597 21.55 -4.91 -1.14
CA ALA A 597 22.35 -4.59 -2.31
C ALA A 597 23.84 -4.36 -1.95
N ARG A 598 24.11 -3.76 -0.79
CA ARG A 598 25.48 -3.53 -0.30
C ARG A 598 26.16 -4.83 0.14
N ASN A 599 25.44 -5.70 0.85
CA ASN A 599 25.99 -6.88 1.53
C ASN A 599 25.13 -8.15 1.30
N PRO A 600 24.95 -8.62 0.05
CA PRO A 600 23.93 -9.64 -0.27
C PRO A 600 24.13 -10.99 0.44
N GLY A 601 25.37 -11.36 0.78
CA GLY A 601 25.68 -12.62 1.48
C GLY A 601 25.52 -12.59 3.00
N SER A 602 25.42 -11.39 3.60
CA SER A 602 25.22 -11.23 5.05
C SER A 602 24.63 -9.84 5.36
N PRO A 603 23.40 -9.53 4.91
CA PRO A 603 22.81 -8.22 5.11
C PRO A 603 22.62 -7.93 6.60
N ARG A 604 23.05 -6.76 7.08
CA ARG A 604 22.92 -6.37 8.49
C ARG A 604 21.60 -5.68 8.78
N TYR A 605 20.48 -6.36 8.52
CA TYR A 605 19.16 -5.77 8.70
C TYR A 605 18.91 -5.21 10.11
N TYR A 606 19.51 -5.83 11.14
CA TYR A 606 19.31 -5.42 12.54
C TYR A 606 20.03 -4.12 12.90
N ASP A 607 20.95 -3.69 12.04
CA ASP A 607 21.74 -2.48 12.23
C ASP A 607 21.20 -1.30 11.40
N ILE A 608 20.06 -1.48 10.73
CA ILE A 608 19.37 -0.41 10.00
C ILE A 608 18.84 0.62 10.99
N PRO A 609 19.32 1.88 10.96
CA PRO A 609 18.96 2.91 11.93
C PRO A 609 17.46 3.24 11.93
N GLU A 610 16.80 3.15 10.78
CA GLU A 610 15.39 3.49 10.60
C GLU A 610 14.46 2.63 11.47
N LEU A 611 14.80 1.34 11.68
CA LEU A 611 14.08 0.48 12.62
C LEU A 611 14.08 1.09 14.03
N TRP A 612 15.27 1.47 14.49
CA TRP A 612 15.47 1.99 15.83
C TRP A 612 14.95 3.43 15.99
N ARG A 613 14.91 4.22 14.91
CA ARG A 613 14.32 5.57 14.91
C ARG A 613 12.81 5.54 15.12
N VAL A 614 12.09 4.60 14.49
CA VAL A 614 10.66 4.37 14.79
C VAL A 614 10.49 3.97 16.26
N ALA A 615 11.35 3.06 16.74
CA ALA A 615 11.28 2.52 18.09
C ALA A 615 11.40 3.57 19.20
N VAL A 616 12.21 4.61 19.00
CA VAL A 616 12.42 5.70 19.98
C VAL A 616 11.62 6.97 19.68
N GLU A 617 10.85 6.98 18.60
CA GLU A 617 10.18 8.17 18.08
C GLU A 617 11.14 9.37 17.96
N SER A 618 12.24 9.19 17.23
CA SER A 618 13.14 10.30 16.84
C SER A 618 13.13 10.59 15.34
N ASP A 619 12.85 11.85 15.00
CA ASP A 619 12.99 12.44 13.68
C ASP A 619 14.45 12.78 13.32
N LEU A 620 15.33 12.86 14.33
CA LEU A 620 16.74 13.17 14.13
C LEU A 620 17.46 12.06 13.34
N THR A 621 18.20 12.48 12.32
CA THR A 621 19.13 11.58 11.62
C THR A 621 20.40 11.45 12.46
N PRO A 622 20.79 10.24 12.89
CA PRO A 622 21.94 10.05 13.76
C PRO A 622 23.26 10.38 13.03
N LYS A 623 24.11 11.25 13.60
CA LYS A 623 25.47 11.50 13.08
C LYS A 623 26.32 10.23 13.04
N ASP A 624 26.21 9.41 14.09
CA ASP A 624 26.76 8.05 14.15
C ASP A 624 25.59 7.05 14.24
N PRO A 625 25.22 6.42 13.11
CA PRO A 625 24.13 5.46 13.08
C PRO A 625 24.44 4.17 13.84
N SER A 626 25.69 3.72 13.89
CA SER A 626 26.05 2.47 14.59
C SER A 626 26.00 2.66 16.11
N ALA A 627 26.53 3.77 16.62
CA ALA A 627 26.40 4.11 18.03
C ALA A 627 24.93 4.28 18.43
N PHE A 628 24.12 4.91 17.58
CA PHE A 628 22.67 5.03 17.81
C PHE A 628 22.01 3.67 18.05
N VAL A 629 22.20 2.75 17.11
CA VAL A 629 21.59 1.42 17.18
C VAL A 629 22.03 0.69 18.45
N ARG A 630 23.32 0.73 18.78
CA ARG A 630 23.86 0.11 19.99
C ARG A 630 23.21 0.68 21.26
N ASP A 631 23.07 1.99 21.36
CA ASP A 631 22.49 2.65 22.54
C ASP A 631 21.01 2.30 22.71
N VAL A 632 20.25 2.25 21.60
CA VAL A 632 18.84 1.83 21.64
C VAL A 632 18.71 0.35 21.97
N LYS A 633 19.54 -0.54 21.39
CA LYS A 633 19.59 -1.96 21.76
C LYS A 633 19.87 -2.13 23.26
N ALA A 634 20.85 -1.41 23.80
CA ALA A 634 21.16 -1.45 25.24
C ALA A 634 19.97 -1.01 26.11
N PHE A 635 19.19 -0.03 25.66
CA PHE A 635 17.95 0.34 26.33
C PHE A 635 16.93 -0.80 26.35
N TYR A 636 16.66 -1.45 25.21
CA TYR A 636 15.74 -2.58 25.13
C TYR A 636 16.18 -3.78 25.98
N LEU A 637 17.50 -3.97 26.13
CA LEU A 637 18.06 -5.07 26.91
C LEU A 637 18.03 -4.86 28.44
N SER A 638 17.74 -3.66 28.94
CA SER A 638 17.60 -3.43 30.39
C SER A 638 16.39 -4.20 30.95
N PRO A 639 16.54 -4.99 32.04
CA PRO A 639 15.45 -5.76 32.63
C PRO A 639 14.21 -4.93 32.99
N GLU A 640 14.42 -3.69 33.46
CA GLU A 640 13.35 -2.76 33.80
C GLU A 640 12.50 -2.41 32.57
N ASN A 641 13.15 -2.15 31.43
CA ASN A 641 12.47 -1.83 30.18
C ASN A 641 11.78 -3.05 29.57
N GLN A 642 12.38 -4.23 29.67
CA GLN A 642 11.74 -5.48 29.26
C GLN A 642 10.46 -5.74 30.06
N ASP A 643 10.46 -5.47 31.37
CA ASP A 643 9.25 -5.62 32.20
C ASP A 643 8.15 -4.62 31.79
N LEU A 644 8.51 -3.39 31.41
CA LEU A 644 7.56 -2.41 30.87
C LEU A 644 6.93 -2.87 29.56
N ILE A 645 7.72 -3.39 28.61
CA ILE A 645 7.22 -3.95 27.33
C ILE A 645 6.29 -5.13 27.62
N ARG A 646 6.74 -6.09 28.44
CA ARG A 646 5.98 -7.30 28.79
C ARG A 646 4.63 -6.97 29.44
N LYS A 647 4.58 -5.94 30.28
CA LYS A 647 3.34 -5.46 30.94
C LYS A 647 2.54 -4.50 30.07
N LYS A 648 2.95 -4.25 28.83
CA LYS A 648 2.35 -3.25 27.91
C LYS A 648 2.22 -1.85 28.54
N LYS A 649 3.16 -1.45 29.39
CA LYS A 649 3.21 -0.11 30.02
C LYS A 649 3.87 0.90 29.08
N LEU A 650 3.32 1.03 27.88
CA LEU A 650 3.93 1.76 26.76
C LEU A 650 4.11 3.26 27.05
N PHE A 651 3.19 3.87 27.80
CA PHE A 651 3.35 5.28 28.22
C PHE A 651 4.63 5.52 29.04
N ASP A 652 4.90 4.65 30.01
CA ASP A 652 6.08 4.76 30.88
C ASP A 652 7.37 4.39 30.12
N PHE A 653 7.27 3.39 29.23
CA PHE A 653 8.35 3.01 28.32
C PHE A 653 8.75 4.17 27.39
N ASP A 654 7.79 4.76 26.69
CA ASP A 654 7.98 5.87 25.74
C ASP A 654 8.61 7.09 26.39
N LYS A 655 8.16 7.42 27.61
CA LYS A 655 8.74 8.52 28.37
C LYS A 655 10.21 8.24 28.71
N THR A 656 10.52 7.01 29.10
CA THR A 656 11.87 6.62 29.53
C THR A 656 12.83 6.57 28.35
N ILE A 657 12.43 5.94 27.23
CA ILE A 657 13.29 5.82 26.04
C ILE A 657 13.63 7.18 25.43
N LYS A 658 12.69 8.13 25.43
CA LYS A 658 12.96 9.51 24.96
C LYS A 658 13.94 10.24 25.87
N ASN A 659 13.74 10.18 27.18
CA ASN A 659 14.63 10.85 28.13
C ASN A 659 16.07 10.31 28.05
N ILE A 660 16.24 9.01 27.85
CA ILE A 660 17.56 8.37 27.83
C ILE A 660 18.22 8.51 26.45
N CYS A 661 17.51 8.19 25.38
CA CYS A 661 18.10 8.09 24.04
C CYS A 661 18.04 9.40 23.25
N VAL A 662 17.00 10.22 23.44
CA VAL A 662 16.79 11.46 22.67
C VAL A 662 17.35 12.68 23.41
N SER A 663 17.06 12.85 24.71
CA SER A 663 17.53 14.04 25.46
C SER A 663 19.05 14.07 25.67
N ARG A 664 19.71 12.92 25.87
CA ARG A 664 21.20 12.86 25.90
C ARG A 664 21.82 13.31 24.57
N ARG A 665 21.16 13.08 23.45
CA ARG A 665 21.64 13.46 22.12
C ARG A 665 21.39 14.91 21.77
N ILE A 666 20.24 15.48 22.14
CA ILE A 666 20.03 16.93 22.02
C ILE A 666 21.11 17.67 22.82
N GLN A 667 21.45 17.20 24.01
CA GLN A 667 22.55 17.76 24.80
C GLN A 667 23.92 17.60 24.12
N MET A 668 24.23 16.45 23.52
CA MET A 668 25.47 16.25 22.76
C MET A 668 25.52 17.04 21.44
N PHE A 669 24.37 17.30 20.81
CA PHE A 669 24.26 18.07 19.57
C PHE A 669 24.37 19.57 19.82
N LEU A 670 23.90 20.05 20.98
CA LEU A 670 24.02 21.46 21.41
C LEU A 670 25.37 21.77 22.09
N ALA A 671 26.12 20.76 22.53
CA ALA A 671 27.44 20.92 23.16
C ALA A 671 28.60 20.95 22.15
N GLN A 672 28.32 20.76 20.85
CA GLN A 672 29.23 20.94 19.72
C GLN A 672 28.84 22.21 18.97
#